data_AF-A0A7I4YWT1-F1
#
_entry.id   AF-A0A7I4YWT1-F1
#
_cell.length_a   1.000
_cell.length_b   1.000
_cell.length_c   1.000
_cell.angle_alpha   90.00
_cell.angle_beta   90.00
_cell.angle_gamma   90.00
#
_symmetry.space_group_name_H-M   'P 1'
#
loop_
_entity.id
_entity.type
_entity.pdbx_description
1 polymer ?
#
loop_
_entity_poly.entity_id
_entity_poly.type
_entity_poly.pdbx_seq_one_letter_code
_entity_poly.pdbx_strand_id
1 'polypeptide(L)'
;MVTTARPSWISDVVCRLWEDRGSVFDLSSQLREELSSIKPKSDELRLLAQEFFQAATMTSYPDHRMLECVKMLSHSELISWIDLLRTITGFTQFQRSRCVVALCGMLESELPHLQCSFSHISECLALTEAIIDVFVWIVEAIQAYRDLDDFEVIDVEGVLFQTFSSFLNDPFVFRLMCLATKKYAAVIKSSIVNKLYDLRYQDGTSVILNYEELQNSFLRIFDPPKLESSELSVKYNFRRSGIRSLTAVFSCFRVLAAVEEVADTMLLFGQINAISHHEIVSDMLHASFMILLEEQETRDSCKSSIEMFFYVKMPRVWAAMIRLGMKPESVVRDQHNPSNSAAAYLRKGNVRCRWRASYCTKERTTENDTRTRLFDEDDVQRQTQVAVVLSAVQARHVIDKLWNMQEKLMTVLTRLIGSGGYAFDAFCSSYGLEGTLGEMSSRASNLNLLSESPSNVCVDRNMTFDLTFTMLTRIVYKYSNLTLDELVTDPRGGPDNTACAFYQWSSRYVKRISSNGQESFERDTPLVPPELKAAYKERVLRLKERQLFWDPVVCNYGKLLHEMPIVGEVILDFFKDRKHIEEDVSRIFAAFRKANCLLVCIIQWLECQPSSEARRQMARCIRMVLEECVPDEKEEKDRWLFTRMVCRRQLEEMCECDSIIPPMTITLMAIAKRSFPILHRRQVPDKEMLKKAWLYAQRQNWAGPNVLHLIDHCNRAGAHKSWFEFYMHHMMKLRCPDVMNRAIETICACLLLEPQETLITACVLMVDFMMDKKGQVQFEVPYVIPLVKLLTQVMLMSVWIIDREYKRVNNWRNSEPKQKRARMSGEAQIHPSIRILQETVEVAINKFVKESSQGSLHQPISSVCHIVRMIASAPESEAKQLLLPYLKHLLFFQLARLEPGSISFELFSTFCDPANEDHDLEKLKFLCLLRKSGGL
;
A
#
# COMPACT_ATOMS: atom_id res chain seq x y z
N MET A 1 -5.32 -11.82 -60.96
CA MET A 1 -6.60 -11.46 -61.60
C MET A 1 -7.25 -12.73 -62.13
N VAL A 2 -8.12 -13.34 -61.34
CA VAL A 2 -9.12 -14.29 -61.86
C VAL A 2 -10.34 -13.43 -62.13
N THR A 3 -10.69 -13.23 -63.39
CA THR A 3 -11.93 -12.58 -63.80
C THR A 3 -13.10 -13.46 -63.37
N THR A 4 -13.64 -13.22 -62.18
CA THR A 4 -14.94 -13.75 -61.78
C THR A 4 -15.97 -13.24 -62.77
N ALA A 5 -16.52 -14.13 -63.60
CA ALA A 5 -17.58 -13.80 -64.54
C ALA A 5 -18.73 -13.12 -63.78
N ARG A 6 -19.08 -11.89 -64.18
CA ARG A 6 -20.21 -11.15 -63.60
C ARG A 6 -21.49 -11.96 -63.83
N PRO A 7 -22.25 -12.32 -62.78
CA PRO A 7 -23.53 -13.00 -62.94
C PRO A 7 -24.52 -12.10 -63.69
N SER A 8 -25.17 -12.61 -64.74
CA SER A 8 -26.11 -11.83 -65.57
C SER A 8 -27.31 -11.29 -64.78
N TRP A 9 -27.74 -12.03 -63.75
CA TRP A 9 -28.86 -11.65 -62.90
C TRP A 9 -28.67 -10.30 -62.19
N ILE A 10 -27.42 -9.90 -61.90
CA ILE A 10 -27.12 -8.63 -61.21
C ILE A 10 -27.58 -7.46 -62.08
N SER A 11 -27.17 -7.45 -63.35
CA SER A 11 -27.58 -6.42 -64.31
C SER A 11 -29.09 -6.46 -64.55
N ASP A 12 -29.70 -7.66 -64.62
CA ASP A 12 -31.15 -7.80 -64.80
C ASP A 12 -31.95 -7.25 -63.62
N VAL A 13 -31.48 -7.42 -62.38
CA VAL A 13 -32.12 -6.87 -61.18
C VAL A 13 -31.97 -5.35 -61.13
N VAL A 14 -30.77 -4.82 -61.40
CA VAL A 14 -30.54 -3.37 -61.40
C VAL A 14 -31.38 -2.69 -62.47
N CYS A 15 -31.41 -3.21 -63.71
CA CYS A 15 -32.23 -2.65 -64.78
C CYS A 15 -33.73 -2.66 -64.43
N ARG A 16 -34.26 -3.78 -63.90
CA ARG A 16 -35.67 -3.89 -63.51
C ARG A 16 -36.06 -2.88 -62.43
N LEU A 17 -35.24 -2.75 -61.39
CA LEU A 17 -35.50 -1.82 -60.28
C LEU A 17 -35.28 -0.36 -60.68
N TRP A 18 -34.43 -0.10 -61.68
CA TRP A 18 -34.18 1.23 -62.19
C TRP A 18 -35.30 1.74 -63.11
N GLU A 19 -35.94 0.84 -63.87
CA GLU A 19 -37.11 1.17 -64.72
C GLU A 19 -38.40 1.39 -63.91
N ASP A 20 -38.58 0.70 -62.78
CA ASP A 20 -39.78 0.82 -61.95
C ASP A 20 -39.83 2.18 -61.24
N ARG A 21 -40.94 2.93 -61.34
CA ARG A 21 -41.14 4.26 -60.73
C ARG A 21 -41.87 4.23 -59.38
N GLY A 22 -41.95 3.07 -58.73
CA GLY A 22 -42.55 2.91 -57.39
C GLY A 22 -41.88 3.72 -56.27
N SER A 23 -42.51 3.74 -55.10
CA SER A 23 -41.95 4.43 -53.91
C SER A 23 -40.70 3.73 -53.38
N VAL A 24 -39.96 4.38 -52.47
CA VAL A 24 -38.80 3.77 -51.77
C VAL A 24 -39.21 2.53 -50.98
N PHE A 25 -40.45 2.50 -50.46
CA PHE A 25 -40.99 1.33 -49.76
C PHE A 25 -41.20 0.16 -50.71
N ASP A 26 -41.77 0.40 -51.89
CA ASP A 26 -41.99 -0.63 -52.90
C ASP A 26 -40.65 -1.21 -53.40
N LEU A 27 -39.67 -0.32 -53.64
CA LEU A 27 -38.30 -0.65 -54.01
C LEU A 27 -37.63 -1.57 -52.99
N SER A 28 -37.79 -1.29 -51.69
CA SER A 28 -37.25 -2.10 -50.60
C SER A 28 -37.86 -3.50 -50.54
N SER A 29 -39.17 -3.61 -50.80
CA SER A 29 -39.91 -4.88 -50.80
C SER A 29 -39.49 -5.74 -51.99
N GLN A 30 -39.41 -5.15 -53.18
CA GLN A 30 -39.00 -5.84 -54.40
C GLN A 30 -37.55 -6.32 -54.32
N LEU A 31 -36.63 -5.46 -53.84
CA LEU A 31 -35.24 -5.86 -53.64
C LEU A 31 -35.14 -7.03 -52.67
N ARG A 32 -35.92 -7.02 -51.57
CA ARG A 32 -35.95 -8.13 -50.61
C ARG A 32 -36.50 -9.42 -51.22
N GLU A 33 -37.55 -9.34 -52.04
CA GLU A 33 -38.14 -10.48 -52.73
C GLU A 33 -37.15 -11.13 -53.70
N GLU A 34 -36.50 -10.33 -54.56
CA GLU A 34 -35.48 -10.78 -55.50
C GLU A 34 -34.25 -11.40 -54.79
N LEU A 35 -33.78 -10.78 -53.71
CA LEU A 35 -32.66 -11.32 -52.94
C LEU A 35 -33.04 -12.64 -52.22
N SER A 36 -34.29 -12.77 -51.78
CA SER A 36 -34.78 -13.99 -51.12
C SER A 36 -34.92 -15.18 -52.08
N SER A 37 -35.22 -14.92 -53.35
CA SER A 37 -35.36 -15.94 -54.39
C SER A 37 -34.00 -16.40 -54.92
N ILE A 38 -33.06 -15.46 -55.13
CA ILE A 38 -31.74 -15.73 -55.71
C ILE A 38 -30.77 -16.29 -54.67
N LYS A 39 -30.85 -15.84 -53.41
CA LYS A 39 -29.92 -16.17 -52.31
C LYS A 39 -28.44 -15.96 -52.70
N PRO A 40 -28.06 -14.73 -53.06
CA PRO A 40 -26.73 -14.42 -53.57
C PRO A 40 -25.63 -14.61 -52.52
N LYS A 41 -24.41 -14.92 -52.99
CA LYS A 41 -23.22 -14.98 -52.15
C LYS A 41 -22.72 -13.57 -51.79
N SER A 42 -21.91 -13.46 -50.73
CA SER A 42 -21.37 -12.18 -50.27
C SER A 42 -20.60 -11.40 -51.35
N ASP A 43 -19.80 -12.07 -52.19
CA ASP A 43 -19.09 -11.41 -53.30
C ASP A 43 -20.04 -10.90 -54.40
N GLU A 44 -21.15 -11.59 -54.63
CA GLU A 44 -22.18 -11.17 -55.60
C GLU A 44 -22.98 -9.97 -55.08
N LEU A 45 -23.23 -9.91 -53.78
CA LEU A 45 -23.85 -8.75 -53.12
C LEU A 45 -22.95 -7.50 -53.20
N ARG A 46 -21.63 -7.65 -53.08
CA ARG A 46 -20.68 -6.55 -53.29
C ARG A 46 -20.72 -6.04 -54.74
N LEU A 47 -20.75 -6.94 -55.71
CA LEU A 47 -20.88 -6.58 -57.13
C LEU A 47 -22.23 -5.90 -57.40
N LEU A 48 -23.32 -6.39 -56.80
CA LEU A 48 -24.64 -5.76 -56.90
C LEU A 48 -24.65 -4.33 -56.34
N ALA A 49 -24.00 -4.10 -55.19
CA ALA A 49 -23.86 -2.76 -54.62
C ALA A 49 -23.07 -1.81 -55.55
N GLN A 50 -22.01 -2.32 -56.19
CA GLN A 50 -21.23 -1.56 -57.18
C GLN A 50 -22.04 -1.22 -58.44
N GLU A 51 -22.88 -2.14 -58.92
CA GLU A 51 -23.74 -1.91 -60.09
C GLU A 51 -24.88 -0.93 -59.76
N PHE A 52 -25.51 -1.03 -58.59
CA PHE A 52 -26.44 0.01 -58.11
C PHE A 52 -25.77 1.37 -58.01
N PHE A 53 -24.54 1.43 -57.49
CA PHE A 53 -23.78 2.66 -57.38
C PHE A 53 -23.41 3.26 -58.75
N GLN A 54 -23.02 2.42 -59.71
CA GLN A 54 -22.74 2.84 -61.08
C GLN A 54 -24.00 3.37 -61.77
N ALA A 55 -25.13 2.67 -61.64
CA ALA A 55 -26.42 3.14 -62.14
C ALA A 55 -26.81 4.48 -61.50
N ALA A 56 -26.61 4.61 -60.18
CA ALA A 56 -26.91 5.82 -59.43
C ALA A 56 -26.11 7.04 -59.88
N THR A 57 -24.85 6.82 -60.25
CA THR A 57 -23.91 7.88 -60.59
C THR A 57 -23.71 8.05 -62.09
N MET A 58 -24.45 7.33 -62.94
CA MET A 58 -24.22 7.25 -64.39
C MET A 58 -24.39 8.60 -65.10
N THR A 59 -25.29 9.46 -64.61
CA THR A 59 -25.56 10.79 -65.18
C THR A 59 -24.96 11.91 -64.32
N SER A 60 -25.03 13.16 -64.79
CA SER A 60 -24.61 14.33 -64.00
C SER A 60 -25.50 14.61 -62.77
N TYR A 61 -26.66 13.95 -62.69
CA TYR A 61 -27.58 14.00 -61.55
C TYR A 61 -27.61 12.61 -60.89
N PRO A 62 -27.45 12.53 -59.57
CA PRO A 62 -27.48 11.24 -58.88
C PRO A 62 -28.92 10.70 -58.83
N ASP A 63 -29.08 9.41 -59.13
CA ASP A 63 -30.32 8.69 -58.85
C ASP A 63 -30.36 8.29 -57.37
N HIS A 64 -31.07 9.09 -56.58
CA HIS A 64 -31.22 8.88 -55.15
C HIS A 64 -31.87 7.54 -54.79
N ARG A 65 -32.70 6.94 -55.66
CA ARG A 65 -33.33 5.64 -55.37
C ARG A 65 -32.32 4.51 -55.47
N MET A 66 -31.42 4.57 -56.45
CA MET A 66 -30.34 3.59 -56.58
C MET A 66 -29.30 3.74 -55.45
N LEU A 67 -29.00 4.97 -54.99
CA LEU A 67 -28.19 5.19 -53.78
C LEU A 67 -28.86 4.60 -52.54
N GLU A 68 -30.18 4.74 -52.42
CA GLU A 68 -30.96 4.16 -51.31
C GLU A 68 -30.90 2.62 -51.34
N CYS A 69 -30.88 1.98 -52.53
CA CYS A 69 -30.63 0.54 -52.64
C CYS A 69 -29.29 0.13 -52.03
N VAL A 70 -28.23 0.90 -52.29
CA VAL A 70 -26.91 0.63 -51.69
C VAL A 70 -26.96 0.76 -50.16
N LYS A 71 -27.65 1.77 -49.63
CA LYS A 71 -27.87 1.93 -48.18
C LYS A 71 -28.68 0.78 -47.56
N MET A 72 -29.73 0.34 -48.24
CA MET A 72 -30.56 -0.77 -47.76
C MET A 72 -29.76 -2.06 -47.63
N LEU A 73 -28.82 -2.32 -48.54
CA LEU A 73 -27.91 -3.46 -48.47
C LEU A 73 -27.00 -3.39 -47.24
N SER A 74 -26.47 -2.21 -46.88
CA SER A 74 -25.61 -2.05 -45.70
C SER A 74 -26.40 -2.13 -44.38
N HIS A 75 -27.55 -1.45 -44.29
CA HIS A 75 -28.42 -1.51 -43.11
C HIS A 75 -29.01 -2.89 -42.85
N SER A 76 -29.19 -3.70 -43.90
CA SER A 76 -29.66 -5.09 -43.77
C SER A 76 -28.52 -6.08 -43.45
N GLU A 77 -27.30 -5.58 -43.19
CA GLU A 77 -26.08 -6.37 -42.95
C GLU A 77 -25.75 -7.36 -44.10
N LEU A 78 -26.23 -7.10 -45.33
CA LEU A 78 -25.95 -7.92 -46.51
C LEU A 78 -24.59 -7.60 -47.13
N ILE A 79 -24.17 -6.34 -47.04
CA ILE A 79 -22.79 -5.89 -47.31
C ILE A 79 -22.22 -5.24 -46.04
N SER A 80 -20.90 -5.26 -45.89
CA SER A 80 -20.27 -4.59 -44.76
C SER A 80 -20.20 -3.08 -44.98
N TRP A 81 -20.08 -2.31 -43.89
CA TRP A 81 -19.79 -0.87 -43.96
C TRP A 81 -18.48 -0.57 -44.69
N ILE A 82 -17.52 -1.51 -44.66
CA ILE A 82 -16.25 -1.42 -45.39
C ILE A 82 -16.51 -1.46 -46.91
N ASP A 83 -17.40 -2.36 -47.36
CA ASP A 83 -17.78 -2.47 -48.78
C ASP A 83 -18.50 -1.20 -49.26
N LEU A 84 -19.35 -0.60 -48.42
CA LEU A 84 -20.01 0.67 -48.69
C LEU A 84 -19.00 1.80 -48.90
N LEU A 85 -18.09 2.01 -47.94
CA LEU A 85 -17.08 3.07 -47.99
C LEU A 85 -16.15 2.89 -49.21
N ARG A 86 -15.74 1.66 -49.51
CA ARG A 86 -14.92 1.35 -50.70
C ARG A 86 -15.66 1.59 -52.02
N THR A 87 -16.97 1.36 -52.04
CA THR A 87 -17.80 1.64 -53.23
C THR A 87 -17.90 3.13 -53.48
N ILE A 88 -18.11 3.94 -52.41
CA ILE A 88 -18.17 5.41 -52.51
C ILE A 88 -16.82 6.00 -52.91
N THR A 89 -15.74 5.61 -52.23
CA THR A 89 -14.37 6.12 -52.49
C THR A 89 -13.81 5.69 -53.84
N GLY A 90 -14.41 4.67 -54.49
CA GLY A 90 -14.10 4.29 -55.87
C GLY A 90 -14.58 5.30 -56.92
N PHE A 91 -15.38 6.31 -56.55
CA PHE A 91 -15.86 7.34 -57.47
C PHE A 91 -14.78 8.38 -57.77
N THR A 92 -14.25 8.41 -58.99
CA THR A 92 -13.19 9.35 -59.40
C THR A 92 -13.66 10.45 -60.35
N GLN A 93 -14.94 10.45 -60.74
CA GLN A 93 -15.50 11.39 -61.72
C GLN A 93 -15.93 12.70 -61.05
N PHE A 94 -14.98 13.39 -60.42
CA PHE A 94 -15.24 14.61 -59.65
C PHE A 94 -15.90 15.72 -60.45
N GLN A 95 -15.84 15.72 -61.78
CA GLN A 95 -16.57 16.65 -62.66
C GLN A 95 -18.11 16.61 -62.50
N ARG A 96 -18.68 15.59 -61.81
CA ARG A 96 -20.13 15.46 -61.57
C ARG A 96 -20.51 16.00 -60.19
N SER A 97 -20.62 17.31 -60.07
CA SER A 97 -20.82 18.07 -58.83
C SER A 97 -22.00 17.63 -57.97
N ARG A 98 -23.16 17.39 -58.59
CA ARG A 98 -24.35 16.93 -57.86
C ARG A 98 -24.16 15.52 -57.29
N CYS A 99 -23.40 14.66 -57.98
CA CYS A 99 -23.08 13.33 -57.48
C CYS A 99 -22.14 13.44 -56.28
N VAL A 100 -21.09 14.27 -56.34
CA VAL A 100 -20.17 14.49 -55.21
C VAL A 100 -20.91 14.97 -53.97
N VAL A 101 -21.81 15.97 -54.12
CA VAL A 101 -22.63 16.47 -53.01
C VAL A 101 -23.53 15.38 -52.43
N ALA A 102 -24.19 14.57 -53.26
CA ALA A 102 -25.03 13.48 -52.79
C ALA A 102 -24.24 12.37 -52.08
N LEU A 103 -23.02 12.07 -52.54
CA LEU A 103 -22.12 11.12 -51.88
C LEU A 103 -21.62 11.64 -50.53
N CYS A 104 -21.30 12.94 -50.43
CA CYS A 104 -20.97 13.58 -49.15
C CYS A 104 -22.14 13.49 -48.17
N GLY A 105 -23.35 13.83 -48.60
CA GLY A 105 -24.56 13.69 -47.78
C GLY A 105 -24.84 12.24 -47.35
N MET A 106 -24.51 11.26 -48.19
CA MET A 106 -24.58 9.84 -47.85
C MET A 106 -23.51 9.43 -46.82
N LEU A 107 -22.26 9.88 -46.97
CA LEU A 107 -21.21 9.61 -45.99
C LEU A 107 -21.55 10.20 -44.62
N GLU A 108 -22.09 11.42 -44.57
CA GLU A 108 -22.52 12.06 -43.33
C GLU A 108 -23.70 11.36 -42.67
N SER A 109 -24.71 10.92 -43.45
CA SER A 109 -25.87 10.22 -42.89
C SER A 109 -25.52 8.84 -42.33
N GLU A 110 -24.55 8.14 -42.94
CA GLU A 110 -24.15 6.80 -42.53
C GLU A 110 -23.07 6.78 -41.44
N LEU A 111 -22.43 7.92 -41.15
CA LEU A 111 -21.35 8.05 -40.16
C LEU A 111 -21.71 7.45 -38.78
N PRO A 112 -22.90 7.70 -38.18
CA PRO A 112 -23.31 7.12 -36.89
C PRO A 112 -23.38 5.58 -36.90
N HIS A 113 -23.58 4.98 -38.08
CA HIS A 113 -23.82 3.56 -38.25
C HIS A 113 -22.57 2.74 -38.60
N LEU A 114 -21.46 3.40 -38.93
CA LEU A 114 -20.19 2.74 -39.25
C LEU A 114 -19.74 1.83 -38.09
N GLN A 115 -19.69 0.52 -38.36
CA GLN A 115 -19.23 -0.50 -37.42
C GLN A 115 -18.63 -1.71 -38.16
N CYS A 116 -17.89 -2.57 -37.46
CA CYS A 116 -17.38 -3.84 -38.00
C CYS A 116 -17.44 -4.94 -36.94
N SER A 117 -17.16 -6.19 -37.34
CA SER A 117 -16.96 -7.26 -36.36
C SER A 117 -15.64 -7.03 -35.64
N PHE A 118 -15.69 -6.85 -34.32
CA PHE A 118 -14.47 -6.76 -33.49
C PHE A 118 -13.84 -8.14 -33.23
N SER A 119 -14.50 -9.23 -33.64
CA SER A 119 -14.02 -10.60 -33.43
C SER A 119 -12.75 -10.92 -34.24
N HIS A 120 -12.60 -10.30 -35.41
CA HIS A 120 -11.46 -10.50 -36.29
C HIS A 120 -10.72 -9.18 -36.50
N ILE A 121 -9.45 -9.13 -36.11
CA ILE A 121 -8.63 -7.92 -36.22
C ILE A 121 -8.50 -7.43 -37.68
N SER A 122 -8.56 -8.35 -38.64
CA SER A 122 -8.53 -8.05 -40.08
C SER A 122 -9.68 -7.14 -40.51
N GLU A 123 -10.87 -7.30 -39.93
CA GLU A 123 -12.02 -6.44 -40.25
C GLU A 123 -11.85 -5.04 -39.68
N CYS A 124 -11.36 -4.91 -38.44
CA CYS A 124 -11.09 -3.59 -37.85
C CYS A 124 -10.01 -2.83 -38.62
N LEU A 125 -8.97 -3.53 -39.09
CA LEU A 125 -7.93 -2.94 -39.95
C LEU A 125 -8.50 -2.52 -41.31
N ALA A 126 -9.34 -3.36 -41.92
CA ALA A 126 -9.97 -3.04 -43.19
C ALA A 126 -10.95 -1.85 -43.09
N LEU A 127 -11.64 -1.69 -41.95
CA LEU A 127 -12.45 -0.49 -41.67
C LEU A 127 -11.58 0.75 -41.49
N THR A 128 -10.43 0.60 -40.81
CA THR A 128 -9.45 1.69 -40.64
C THR A 128 -8.94 2.17 -42.00
N GLU A 129 -8.56 1.25 -42.89
CA GLU A 129 -8.14 1.55 -44.26
C GLU A 129 -9.25 2.26 -45.04
N ALA A 130 -10.48 1.74 -44.99
CA ALA A 130 -11.61 2.35 -45.69
C ALA A 130 -11.92 3.79 -45.21
N ILE A 131 -11.74 4.08 -43.92
CA ILE A 131 -11.89 5.45 -43.38
C ILE A 131 -10.73 6.36 -43.82
N ILE A 132 -9.50 5.85 -43.88
CA ILE A 132 -8.37 6.60 -44.47
C ILE A 132 -8.68 6.92 -45.94
N ASP A 133 -9.21 5.96 -46.70
CA ASP A 133 -9.59 6.14 -48.10
C ASP A 133 -10.66 7.23 -48.26
N VAL A 134 -11.60 7.36 -47.32
CA VAL A 134 -12.57 8.47 -47.30
C VAL A 134 -11.88 9.82 -47.14
N PHE A 135 -10.96 9.96 -46.19
CA PHE A 135 -10.21 11.22 -46.04
C PHE A 135 -9.36 11.54 -47.28
N VAL A 136 -8.71 10.54 -47.88
CA VAL A 136 -7.96 10.71 -49.13
C VAL A 136 -8.87 11.14 -50.27
N TRP A 137 -10.02 10.49 -50.43
CA TRP A 137 -11.01 10.81 -51.45
C TRP A 137 -11.56 12.23 -51.32
N ILE A 138 -11.88 12.68 -50.10
CA ILE A 138 -12.33 14.06 -49.85
C ILE A 138 -11.25 15.07 -50.23
N VAL A 139 -10.00 14.84 -49.83
CA VAL A 139 -8.90 15.76 -50.15
C VAL A 139 -8.58 15.79 -51.64
N GLU A 140 -8.66 14.64 -52.32
CA GLU A 140 -8.52 14.56 -53.78
C GLU A 140 -9.65 15.28 -54.51
N ALA A 141 -10.88 15.17 -54.01
CA ALA A 141 -12.00 15.92 -54.55
C ALA A 141 -11.79 17.44 -54.38
N ILE A 142 -11.40 17.90 -53.19
CA ILE A 142 -11.12 19.34 -52.93
C ILE A 142 -10.05 19.85 -53.91
N GLN A 143 -8.96 19.10 -54.09
CA GLN A 143 -7.91 19.46 -55.02
C GLN A 143 -8.41 19.52 -56.47
N ALA A 144 -9.19 18.52 -56.91
CA ALA A 144 -9.75 18.48 -58.26
C ALA A 144 -10.69 19.66 -58.56
N TYR A 145 -11.47 20.11 -57.57
CA TYR A 145 -12.36 21.27 -57.75
C TYR A 145 -11.62 22.61 -57.78
N ARG A 146 -10.46 22.72 -57.11
CA ARG A 146 -9.61 23.91 -57.22
C ARG A 146 -8.89 24.02 -58.57
N ASP A 147 -8.64 22.89 -59.23
CA ASP A 147 -8.06 22.85 -60.57
C ASP A 147 -9.11 23.12 -61.68
N LEU A 148 -10.41 23.13 -61.34
CA LEU A 148 -11.52 23.38 -62.26
C LEU A 148 -11.95 24.86 -62.19
N ASP A 149 -11.64 25.64 -63.23
CA ASP A 149 -11.97 27.07 -63.39
C ASP A 149 -13.47 27.35 -63.68
N ASP A 150 -14.41 26.66 -63.02
CA ASP A 150 -15.83 26.70 -63.39
C ASP A 150 -16.75 27.46 -62.42
N PHE A 151 -17.53 28.38 -62.99
CA PHE A 151 -18.61 29.16 -62.36
C PHE A 151 -19.86 28.29 -62.07
N GLU A 152 -19.71 27.22 -61.31
CA GLU A 152 -20.87 26.44 -60.86
C GLU A 152 -21.61 27.12 -59.70
N VAL A 153 -22.95 27.03 -59.72
CA VAL A 153 -23.85 27.61 -58.70
C VAL A 153 -23.84 26.80 -57.38
N ILE A 154 -23.20 25.63 -57.36
CA ILE A 154 -23.21 24.68 -56.25
C ILE A 154 -21.88 24.75 -55.50
N ASP A 155 -21.93 25.03 -54.19
CA ASP A 155 -20.75 25.07 -53.31
C ASP A 155 -20.27 23.65 -52.94
N VAL A 156 -19.58 22.98 -53.87
CA VAL A 156 -19.05 21.62 -53.65
C VAL A 156 -17.87 21.61 -52.68
N GLU A 157 -16.98 22.61 -52.77
CA GLU A 157 -15.81 22.74 -51.91
C GLU A 157 -16.22 22.91 -50.43
N GLY A 158 -17.23 23.74 -50.14
CA GLY A 158 -17.80 23.89 -48.81
C GLY A 158 -18.44 22.61 -48.26
N VAL A 159 -19.13 21.84 -49.10
CA VAL A 159 -19.71 20.53 -48.71
C VAL A 159 -18.61 19.54 -48.37
N LEU A 160 -17.55 19.43 -49.18
CA LEU A 160 -16.42 18.55 -48.91
C LEU A 160 -15.68 18.94 -47.61
N PHE A 161 -15.48 20.23 -47.37
CA PHE A 161 -14.90 20.75 -46.14
C PHE A 161 -15.75 20.38 -44.91
N GLN A 162 -17.07 20.52 -45.02
CA GLN A 162 -18.01 20.17 -43.96
C GLN A 162 -17.98 18.66 -43.69
N THR A 163 -17.99 17.82 -44.72
CA THR A 163 -17.92 16.36 -44.56
C THR A 163 -16.61 15.90 -43.93
N PHE A 164 -15.47 16.49 -44.33
CA PHE A 164 -14.19 16.25 -43.67
C PHE A 164 -14.27 16.56 -42.17
N SER A 165 -14.83 17.73 -41.83
CA SER A 165 -14.96 18.20 -40.45
C SER A 165 -15.91 17.30 -39.65
N SER A 166 -17.04 16.88 -40.23
CA SER A 166 -18.00 15.96 -39.61
C SER A 166 -17.36 14.61 -39.28
N PHE A 167 -16.58 14.04 -40.20
CA PHE A 167 -15.84 12.80 -39.95
C PHE A 167 -14.77 12.99 -38.86
N LEU A 168 -14.00 14.08 -38.90
CA LEU A 168 -12.96 14.33 -37.91
C LEU A 168 -13.53 14.58 -36.50
N ASN A 169 -14.72 15.17 -36.41
CA ASN A 169 -15.40 15.46 -35.14
C ASN A 169 -16.14 14.24 -34.55
N ASP A 170 -16.36 13.17 -35.33
CA ASP A 170 -16.93 11.93 -34.79
C ASP A 170 -15.92 11.25 -33.82
N PRO A 171 -16.32 10.99 -32.56
CA PRO A 171 -15.40 10.46 -31.56
C PRO A 171 -14.84 9.06 -31.87
N PHE A 172 -15.53 8.27 -32.71
CA PHE A 172 -15.05 6.95 -33.14
C PHE A 172 -14.00 7.12 -34.24
N VAL A 173 -14.29 7.91 -35.28
CA VAL A 173 -13.36 8.19 -36.38
C VAL A 173 -12.09 8.88 -35.88
N PHE A 174 -12.20 9.89 -35.01
CA PHE A 174 -11.04 10.58 -34.45
C PHE A 174 -10.07 9.61 -33.75
N ARG A 175 -10.59 8.76 -32.85
CA ARG A 175 -9.78 7.77 -32.11
C ARG A 175 -9.22 6.68 -33.01
N LEU A 176 -9.98 6.26 -34.03
CA LEU A 176 -9.53 5.31 -35.03
C LEU A 176 -8.35 5.87 -35.82
N MET A 177 -8.45 7.13 -36.23
CA MET A 177 -7.37 7.84 -36.92
C MET A 177 -6.14 8.04 -36.02
N CYS A 178 -6.31 8.31 -34.72
CA CYS A 178 -5.20 8.33 -33.76
C CYS A 178 -4.42 7.00 -33.76
N LEU A 179 -5.13 5.86 -33.70
CA LEU A 179 -4.49 4.54 -33.77
C LEU A 179 -3.84 4.29 -35.14
N ALA A 180 -4.51 4.72 -36.22
CA ALA A 180 -4.02 4.57 -37.57
C ALA A 180 -2.69 5.29 -37.81
N THR A 181 -2.42 6.41 -37.11
CA THR A 181 -1.15 7.13 -37.25
C THR A 181 0.08 6.29 -36.95
N LYS A 182 -0.02 5.24 -36.14
CA LYS A 182 1.12 4.36 -35.84
C LYS A 182 1.50 3.45 -37.02
N LYS A 183 0.50 2.85 -37.67
CA LYS A 183 0.71 1.87 -38.76
C LYS A 183 0.71 2.51 -40.15
N TYR A 184 -0.16 3.50 -40.38
CA TYR A 184 -0.40 4.14 -41.68
C TYR A 184 0.18 5.57 -41.75
N ALA A 185 1.13 5.91 -40.87
CA ALA A 185 1.72 7.24 -40.76
C ALA A 185 2.17 7.82 -42.11
N ALA A 186 2.82 6.99 -42.93
CA ALA A 186 3.35 7.38 -44.23
C ALA A 186 2.25 7.84 -45.18
N VAL A 187 1.18 7.03 -45.31
CA VAL A 187 0.02 7.32 -46.18
C VAL A 187 -0.74 8.55 -45.68
N ILE A 188 -1.01 8.63 -44.38
CA ILE A 188 -1.71 9.78 -43.79
C ILE A 188 -0.93 11.08 -44.02
N LYS A 189 0.40 11.05 -43.85
CA LYS A 189 1.23 12.23 -44.12
C LYS A 189 1.27 12.59 -45.60
N SER A 190 1.53 11.62 -46.49
CA SER A 190 1.69 11.89 -47.93
C SER A 190 0.39 12.29 -48.62
N SER A 191 -0.71 11.61 -48.30
CA SER A 191 -1.96 11.70 -49.07
C SER A 191 -2.99 12.64 -48.46
N ILE A 192 -2.85 13.00 -47.18
CA ILE A 192 -3.79 13.88 -46.48
C ILE A 192 -3.05 15.14 -45.99
N VAL A 193 -2.07 15.00 -45.08
CA VAL A 193 -1.44 16.17 -44.42
C VAL A 193 -0.70 17.07 -45.41
N ASN A 194 0.10 16.49 -46.30
CA ASN A 194 0.84 17.27 -47.31
C ASN A 194 -0.10 17.96 -48.30
N LYS A 195 -1.14 17.25 -48.78
CA LYS A 195 -2.14 17.83 -49.68
C LYS A 195 -2.92 18.96 -49.01
N LEU A 196 -3.31 18.83 -47.73
CA LEU A 196 -3.92 19.91 -46.95
C LEU A 196 -2.98 21.12 -46.78
N TYR A 197 -1.67 20.86 -46.64
CA TYR A 197 -0.66 21.93 -46.60
C TYR A 197 -0.53 22.66 -47.94
N ASP A 198 -0.56 21.93 -49.06
CA ASP A 198 -0.49 22.52 -50.41
C ASP A 198 -1.73 23.38 -50.69
N LEU A 199 -2.92 22.93 -50.26
CA LEU A 199 -4.17 23.69 -50.35
C LEU A 199 -4.10 25.02 -49.57
N ARG A 200 -3.41 25.06 -48.43
CA ARG A 200 -3.23 26.29 -47.64
C ARG A 200 -2.44 27.38 -48.40
N TYR A 201 -1.45 27.01 -49.20
CA TYR A 201 -0.57 27.99 -49.89
C TYR A 201 -1.18 28.59 -51.16
N GLN A 202 -2.29 28.04 -51.65
CA GLN A 202 -2.98 28.50 -52.86
C GLN A 202 -4.11 29.52 -52.59
N ASP A 203 -4.38 29.87 -51.32
CA ASP A 203 -5.43 30.82 -50.89
C ASP A 203 -5.09 32.28 -51.26
N GLY A 204 -5.17 32.61 -52.54
CA GLY A 204 -4.86 33.93 -53.08
C GLY A 204 -6.05 34.87 -53.30
N THR A 205 -7.27 34.40 -53.57
CA THR A 205 -8.24 35.31 -54.24
C THR A 205 -9.77 35.16 -54.06
N SER A 206 -10.33 34.25 -53.26
CA SER A 206 -11.78 34.34 -52.94
C SER A 206 -12.14 33.66 -51.61
N VAL A 207 -13.00 34.32 -50.84
CA VAL A 207 -13.29 34.11 -49.40
C VAL A 207 -13.95 32.75 -49.09
N ILE A 208 -13.64 32.11 -47.93
CA ILE A 208 -14.54 31.76 -46.79
C ILE A 208 -14.04 30.56 -45.92
N LEU A 209 -13.30 29.58 -46.44
CA LEU A 209 -12.99 28.32 -45.70
C LEU A 209 -11.61 28.34 -45.00
N ASN A 210 -11.56 27.97 -43.72
CA ASN A 210 -10.35 28.01 -42.89
C ASN A 210 -9.57 26.67 -42.93
N TYR A 211 -8.83 26.44 -44.03
CA TYR A 211 -8.00 25.23 -44.18
C TYR A 211 -6.87 25.12 -43.15
N GLU A 212 -6.42 26.24 -42.58
CA GLU A 212 -5.45 26.24 -41.48
C GLU A 212 -6.04 25.61 -40.21
N GLU A 213 -7.27 25.95 -39.85
CA GLU A 213 -7.98 25.34 -38.72
C GLU A 213 -8.31 23.88 -38.97
N LEU A 214 -8.68 23.51 -40.18
CA LEU A 214 -8.91 22.11 -40.57
C LEU A 214 -7.63 21.28 -40.44
N GLN A 215 -6.50 21.79 -40.94
CA GLN A 215 -5.20 21.15 -40.82
C GLN A 215 -4.77 21.03 -39.36
N ASN A 216 -4.89 22.10 -38.58
CA ASN A 216 -4.54 22.09 -37.15
C ASN A 216 -5.41 21.10 -36.37
N SER A 217 -6.70 21.03 -36.69
CA SER A 217 -7.63 20.06 -36.10
C SER A 217 -7.27 18.62 -36.48
N PHE A 218 -6.92 18.38 -37.75
CA PHE A 218 -6.50 17.05 -38.20
C PHE A 218 -5.17 16.64 -37.57
N LEU A 219 -4.22 17.55 -37.38
CA LEU A 219 -2.94 17.25 -36.74
C LEU A 219 -3.08 16.78 -35.28
N ARG A 220 -4.21 17.07 -34.61
CA ARG A 220 -4.50 16.56 -33.26
C ARG A 220 -4.58 15.03 -33.20
N ILE A 221 -4.79 14.33 -34.32
CA ILE A 221 -4.81 12.87 -34.34
C ILE A 221 -3.43 12.27 -33.98
N PHE A 222 -2.34 13.04 -34.12
CA PHE A 222 -1.00 12.61 -33.73
C PHE A 222 -0.74 12.76 -32.21
N ASP A 223 -1.62 13.46 -31.49
CA ASP A 223 -1.55 13.55 -30.04
C ASP A 223 -2.21 12.31 -29.41
N PRO A 224 -1.58 11.68 -28.40
CA PRO A 224 -2.17 10.53 -27.73
C PRO A 224 -3.43 10.95 -26.96
N PRO A 225 -4.52 10.17 -27.03
CA PRO A 225 -5.74 10.46 -26.27
C PRO A 225 -5.46 10.36 -24.78
N LYS A 226 -5.74 11.44 -24.03
CA LYS A 226 -5.51 11.52 -22.59
C LYS A 226 -6.82 11.33 -21.84
N LEU A 227 -6.79 10.51 -20.79
CA LEU A 227 -7.89 10.43 -19.84
C LEU A 227 -7.94 11.74 -19.05
N GLU A 228 -8.93 12.58 -19.32
CA GLU A 228 -9.21 13.74 -18.48
C GLU A 228 -9.90 13.28 -17.20
N SER A 229 -9.19 13.35 -16.08
CA SER A 229 -9.78 13.07 -14.78
C SER A 229 -10.76 14.19 -14.42
N SER A 230 -12.06 13.97 -14.65
CA SER A 230 -13.15 14.80 -14.11
C SER A 230 -13.33 14.57 -12.61
N GLU A 231 -12.25 14.62 -11.83
CA GLU A 231 -12.39 14.80 -10.39
C GLU A 231 -12.46 16.29 -10.11
N LEU A 232 -13.62 16.71 -9.59
CA LEU A 232 -13.75 17.91 -8.76
C LEU A 232 -12.70 17.79 -7.65
N SER A 233 -11.49 18.30 -7.90
CA SER A 233 -10.47 18.47 -6.89
C SER A 233 -10.93 19.57 -5.95
N VAL A 234 -11.86 19.22 -5.06
CA VAL A 234 -12.28 20.11 -4.00
C VAL A 234 -11.06 20.23 -3.07
N LYS A 235 -10.31 21.31 -3.24
CA LYS A 235 -9.15 21.69 -2.42
C LYS A 235 -9.61 22.08 -1.00
N TYR A 236 -10.24 21.18 -0.26
CA TYR A 236 -10.34 21.35 1.18
C TYR A 236 -9.04 20.89 1.82
N ASN A 237 -8.32 21.88 2.37
CA ASN A 237 -7.02 21.72 2.98
C ASN A 237 -7.15 21.15 4.41
N PHE A 238 -7.79 19.99 4.55
CA PHE A 238 -7.75 19.23 5.80
C PHE A 238 -6.40 18.51 5.86
N ARG A 239 -5.61 18.79 6.90
CA ARG A 239 -4.29 18.16 7.09
C ARG A 239 -4.42 16.64 7.02
N ARG A 240 -3.68 16.00 6.12
CA ARG A 240 -3.68 14.54 5.91
C ARG A 240 -3.08 13.82 7.13
N SER A 241 -3.56 12.62 7.42
CA SER A 241 -3.31 11.91 8.70
C SER A 241 -2.43 10.67 8.54
N GLY A 242 -2.31 10.15 7.32
CA GLY A 242 -1.60 8.90 7.05
C GLY A 242 -0.11 8.96 7.38
N ILE A 243 0.61 9.99 6.92
CA ILE A 243 2.06 10.15 7.18
C ILE A 243 2.36 10.26 8.68
N ARG A 244 1.48 10.93 9.46
CA ARG A 244 1.65 11.03 10.92
C ARG A 244 1.51 9.68 11.60
N SER A 245 0.47 8.94 11.22
CA SER A 245 0.22 7.59 11.73
C SER A 245 1.37 6.65 11.37
N LEU A 246 1.85 6.74 10.13
CA LEU A 246 2.99 5.96 9.64
C LEU A 246 4.30 6.32 10.37
N THR A 247 4.47 7.59 10.74
CA THR A 247 5.61 8.03 11.55
C THR A 247 5.59 7.36 12.93
N ALA A 248 4.41 7.29 13.57
CA ALA A 248 4.24 6.56 14.84
C ALA A 248 4.49 5.05 14.69
N VAL A 249 4.09 4.44 13.55
CA VAL A 249 4.40 3.03 13.25
C VAL A 249 5.90 2.81 13.29
N PHE A 250 6.70 3.61 12.58
CA PHE A 250 8.14 3.41 12.50
C PHE A 250 8.93 3.89 13.73
N SER A 251 8.43 4.88 14.47
CA SER A 251 9.10 5.37 15.67
C SER A 251 8.87 4.48 16.90
N CYS A 252 7.70 3.83 17.00
CA CYS A 252 7.28 3.11 18.21
C CYS A 252 7.19 1.58 18.05
N PHE A 253 6.81 1.08 16.86
CA PHE A 253 6.50 -0.35 16.68
C PHE A 253 7.53 -1.02 15.76
N ARG A 254 7.74 -0.47 14.56
CA ARG A 254 8.71 -0.96 13.56
C ARG A 254 10.06 -0.24 13.68
N VAL A 255 10.58 -0.12 14.91
CA VAL A 255 11.83 0.60 15.21
C VAL A 255 13.04 0.00 14.48
N LEU A 256 13.00 -1.31 14.23
CA LEU A 256 14.07 -2.08 13.57
C LEU A 256 14.09 -1.97 12.04
N ALA A 257 13.09 -1.33 11.42
CA ALA A 257 13.04 -1.16 9.97
C ALA A 257 14.26 -0.36 9.47
N ALA A 258 14.86 -0.74 8.34
CA ALA A 258 16.01 -0.04 7.80
C ALA A 258 15.67 1.41 7.41
N VAL A 259 16.67 2.30 7.33
CA VAL A 259 16.44 3.70 6.94
C VAL A 259 15.87 3.78 5.53
N GLU A 260 16.39 2.96 4.61
CA GLU A 260 15.93 2.82 3.24
C GLU A 260 14.47 2.39 3.18
N GLU A 261 14.09 1.40 4.01
CA GLU A 261 12.70 0.94 4.12
C GLU A 261 11.73 2.03 4.53
N VAL A 262 12.07 2.81 5.56
CA VAL A 262 11.22 3.89 6.05
C VAL A 262 11.08 4.96 4.97
N ALA A 263 12.18 5.32 4.30
CA ALA A 263 12.19 6.33 3.24
C ALA A 263 11.31 5.91 2.05
N ASP A 264 11.51 4.68 1.57
CA ASP A 264 10.75 4.08 0.47
C ASP A 264 9.24 4.06 0.79
N THR A 265 8.88 3.59 2.00
CA THR A 265 7.47 3.47 2.42
C THR A 265 6.80 4.85 2.56
N MET A 266 7.50 5.84 3.10
CA MET A 266 6.98 7.21 3.23
C MET A 266 6.75 7.86 1.85
N LEU A 267 7.69 7.68 0.91
CA LEU A 267 7.56 8.20 -0.44
C LEU A 267 6.43 7.52 -1.21
N LEU A 268 6.35 6.18 -1.16
CA LEU A 268 5.26 5.45 -1.78
C LEU A 268 3.90 5.87 -1.22
N PHE A 269 3.76 5.91 0.10
CA PHE A 269 2.52 6.32 0.74
C PHE A 269 2.14 7.75 0.34
N GLY A 270 3.14 8.64 0.23
CA GLY A 270 2.98 9.98 -0.31
C GLY A 270 2.52 9.99 -1.76
N GLN A 271 3.13 9.21 -2.64
CA GLN A 271 2.78 9.10 -4.06
C GLN A 271 1.36 8.57 -4.26
N ILE A 272 0.99 7.45 -3.62
CA ILE A 272 -0.34 6.84 -3.69
C ILE A 272 -1.44 7.84 -3.27
N ASN A 273 -1.14 8.68 -2.28
CA ASN A 273 -2.08 9.68 -1.77
C ASN A 273 -1.88 11.09 -2.37
N ALA A 274 -1.01 11.27 -3.37
CA ALA A 274 -0.66 12.56 -3.96
C ALA A 274 -0.28 13.65 -2.92
N ILE A 275 0.55 13.29 -1.93
CA ILE A 275 1.07 14.19 -0.88
C ILE A 275 2.37 14.84 -1.39
N SER A 276 2.50 16.16 -1.24
CA SER A 276 3.73 16.83 -1.64
C SER A 276 4.90 16.47 -0.72
N HIS A 277 6.13 16.47 -1.24
CA HIS A 277 7.33 16.16 -0.45
C HIS A 277 7.47 17.05 0.81
N HIS A 278 7.09 18.33 0.71
CA HIS A 278 7.13 19.25 1.85
C HIS A 278 6.12 18.87 2.94
N GLU A 279 4.91 18.44 2.56
CA GLU A 279 3.90 17.97 3.51
C GLU A 279 4.33 16.68 4.20
N ILE A 280 4.97 15.75 3.49
CA ILE A 280 5.51 14.52 4.09
C ILE A 280 6.50 14.87 5.21
N VAL A 281 7.49 15.73 4.92
CA VAL A 281 8.49 16.17 5.91
C VAL A 281 7.84 16.90 7.08
N SER A 282 6.90 17.81 6.80
CA SER A 282 6.18 18.57 7.81
C SER A 282 5.36 17.67 8.73
N ASP A 283 4.67 16.66 8.19
CA ASP A 283 3.85 15.74 8.98
C ASP A 283 4.70 14.75 9.78
N MET A 284 5.84 14.28 9.24
CA MET A 284 6.81 13.49 10.00
C MET A 284 7.35 14.27 11.21
N LEU A 285 7.71 15.55 11.01
CA LEU A 285 8.15 16.43 12.09
C LEU A 285 7.05 16.60 13.13
N HIS A 286 5.85 16.96 12.69
CA HIS A 286 4.73 17.22 13.58
C HIS A 286 4.36 16.00 14.41
N ALA A 287 4.25 14.82 13.78
CA ALA A 287 4.01 13.57 14.49
C ALA A 287 5.11 13.25 15.50
N SER A 288 6.38 13.36 15.11
CA SER A 288 7.49 13.09 16.02
C SER A 288 7.47 14.01 17.24
N PHE A 289 7.16 15.30 17.05
CA PHE A 289 6.99 16.23 18.17
C PHE A 289 5.80 15.88 19.06
N MET A 290 4.66 15.51 18.48
CA MET A 290 3.49 15.10 19.25
C MET A 290 3.78 13.85 20.10
N ILE A 291 4.47 12.86 19.54
CA ILE A 291 4.86 11.64 20.26
C ILE A 291 5.80 11.98 21.43
N LEU A 292 6.80 12.84 21.20
CA LEU A 292 7.73 13.30 22.25
C LEU A 292 7.04 14.08 23.39
N LEU A 293 5.90 14.72 23.10
CA LEU A 293 5.10 15.43 24.11
C LEU A 293 4.14 14.49 24.84
N GLU A 294 3.46 13.58 24.14
CA GLU A 294 2.48 12.63 24.72
C GLU A 294 3.16 11.62 25.66
N GLU A 295 4.41 11.23 25.38
CA GLU A 295 5.17 10.31 26.23
C GLU A 295 5.61 10.91 27.58
N GLN A 296 5.58 12.25 27.73
CA GLN A 296 5.78 12.88 29.04
C GLN A 296 4.63 12.56 30.01
N GLU A 297 3.47 12.14 29.48
CA GLU A 297 2.27 11.80 30.25
C GLU A 297 2.08 10.28 30.41
N THR A 298 2.71 9.42 29.58
CA THR A 298 2.47 7.96 29.58
C THR A 298 3.71 7.08 29.26
N ARG A 299 4.07 6.23 30.23
CA ARG A 299 4.89 4.98 30.16
C ARG A 299 6.37 5.06 29.74
N ASP A 300 7.26 4.82 30.70
CA ASP A 300 8.75 4.89 30.68
C ASP A 300 9.52 4.01 29.66
N SER A 301 8.90 3.12 28.88
CA SER A 301 9.64 2.05 28.18
C SER A 301 10.15 2.38 26.76
N CYS A 302 9.60 3.39 26.08
CA CYS A 302 9.87 3.64 24.65
C CYS A 302 10.67 4.93 24.35
N LYS A 303 10.94 5.74 25.38
CA LYS A 303 11.43 7.12 25.24
C LYS A 303 12.71 7.24 24.43
N SER A 304 13.70 6.41 24.75
CA SER A 304 14.97 6.39 24.06
C SER A 304 14.86 5.97 22.59
N SER A 305 13.89 5.12 22.22
CA SER A 305 13.66 4.73 20.83
C SER A 305 13.07 5.88 20.02
N ILE A 306 12.14 6.65 20.61
CA ILE A 306 11.51 7.80 19.97
C ILE A 306 12.50 8.96 19.83
N GLU A 307 13.29 9.24 20.87
CA GLU A 307 14.36 10.25 20.80
C GLU A 307 15.43 9.86 19.77
N MET A 308 15.82 8.58 19.72
CA MET A 308 16.74 8.06 18.71
C MET A 308 16.17 8.16 17.30
N PHE A 309 14.88 7.90 17.12
CA PHE A 309 14.19 8.10 15.85
C PHE A 309 14.25 9.57 15.44
N PHE A 310 13.86 10.49 16.33
CA PHE A 310 13.78 11.92 16.03
C PHE A 310 15.15 12.56 15.76
N TYR A 311 16.13 12.33 16.63
CA TYR A 311 17.44 13.00 16.54
C TYR A 311 18.41 12.33 15.55
N VAL A 312 18.28 11.03 15.29
CA VAL A 312 19.26 10.28 14.48
C VAL A 312 18.64 9.64 13.24
N LYS A 313 17.55 8.88 13.38
CA LYS A 313 16.97 8.13 12.24
C LYS A 313 16.31 9.05 11.22
N MET A 314 15.46 9.98 11.66
CA MET A 314 14.64 10.81 10.79
C MET A 314 15.49 11.67 9.83
N PRO A 315 16.59 12.32 10.26
CA PRO A 315 17.51 12.98 9.33
C PRO A 315 18.11 12.04 8.28
N ARG A 316 18.48 10.80 8.68
CA ARG A 316 18.99 9.78 7.75
C ARG A 316 17.91 9.32 6.77
N VAL A 317 16.66 9.20 7.21
CA VAL A 317 15.50 8.89 6.37
C VAL A 317 15.31 9.98 5.33
N TRP A 318 15.35 11.25 5.70
CA TRP A 318 15.27 12.34 4.71
C TRP A 318 16.41 12.31 3.71
N ALA A 319 17.64 12.03 4.16
CA ALA A 319 18.77 11.86 3.25
C ALA A 319 18.55 10.68 2.27
N ALA A 320 17.97 9.57 2.73
CA ALA A 320 17.58 8.46 1.87
C ALA A 320 16.45 8.85 0.89
N MET A 321 15.41 9.57 1.34
CA MET A 321 14.35 10.07 0.48
C MET A 321 14.88 10.99 -0.63
N ILE A 322 15.88 11.83 -0.34
CA ILE A 322 16.54 12.67 -1.35
C ILE A 322 17.25 11.81 -2.39
N ARG A 323 17.95 10.75 -1.98
CA ARG A 323 18.57 9.78 -2.92
C ARG A 323 17.54 9.10 -3.82
N LEU A 324 16.32 8.91 -3.32
CA LEU A 324 15.19 8.28 -4.02
C LEU A 324 14.37 9.26 -4.86
N GLY A 325 14.80 10.52 -5.02
CA GLY A 325 14.17 11.50 -5.92
C GLY A 325 13.38 12.62 -5.23
N MET A 326 13.39 12.72 -3.90
CA MET A 326 12.83 13.87 -3.20
C MET A 326 13.65 15.14 -3.45
N LYS A 327 13.00 16.25 -3.83
CA LYS A 327 13.67 17.55 -4.02
C LYS A 327 14.29 18.04 -2.69
N PRO A 328 15.60 18.35 -2.62
CA PRO A 328 16.27 18.78 -1.39
C PRO A 328 15.63 20.00 -0.70
N GLU A 329 15.11 20.93 -1.50
CA GLU A 329 14.38 22.13 -1.07
C GLU A 329 13.14 21.83 -0.22
N SER A 330 12.59 20.62 -0.34
CA SER A 330 11.44 20.16 0.46
C SER A 330 11.77 20.01 1.94
N VAL A 331 13.05 19.79 2.27
CA VAL A 331 13.56 19.63 3.65
C VAL A 331 14.06 20.97 4.21
N VAL A 332 14.64 21.82 3.37
CA VAL A 332 15.25 23.10 3.77
C VAL A 332 14.62 24.23 2.98
N ARG A 333 13.66 24.95 3.58
CA ARG A 333 13.31 26.30 3.15
C ARG A 333 14.40 27.24 3.67
N ASP A 334 15.54 27.29 2.97
CA ASP A 334 16.41 28.45 2.86
C ASP A 334 17.58 28.10 1.92
N GLN A 335 17.68 28.86 0.83
CA GLN A 335 18.73 28.78 -0.16
C GLN A 335 20.06 29.15 0.51
N HIS A 336 20.98 28.19 0.67
CA HIS A 336 22.44 28.30 0.42
C HIS A 336 23.17 27.06 1.02
N ASN A 337 23.76 26.26 0.15
CA ASN A 337 24.67 25.12 0.41
C ASN A 337 24.10 23.89 1.19
N PRO A 338 23.69 22.81 0.48
CA PRO A 338 23.16 21.58 1.09
C PRO A 338 24.21 20.75 1.86
N SER A 339 25.51 20.96 1.63
CA SER A 339 26.58 20.23 2.32
C SER A 339 26.90 20.77 3.73
N ASN A 340 26.51 22.01 4.05
CA ASN A 340 26.76 22.63 5.36
C ASN A 340 25.52 22.70 6.25
N SER A 341 24.30 22.54 5.72
CA SER A 341 23.06 22.73 6.49
C SER A 341 22.68 21.53 7.35
N ALA A 342 22.80 20.28 6.87
CA ALA A 342 22.61 19.09 7.71
C ALA A 342 23.62 19.05 8.88
N ALA A 343 24.87 19.45 8.61
CA ALA A 343 25.89 19.63 9.64
C ALA A 343 25.61 20.85 10.55
N ALA A 344 24.96 21.92 10.08
CA ALA A 344 24.58 23.06 10.91
C ALA A 344 23.36 22.77 11.82
N TYR A 345 22.39 21.98 11.36
CA TYR A 345 21.29 21.46 12.18
C TYR A 345 21.79 20.48 13.26
N LEU A 346 22.85 19.73 12.98
CA LEU A 346 23.52 18.84 13.94
C LEU A 346 24.54 19.55 14.86
N ARG A 347 25.18 20.64 14.42
CA ARG A 347 26.22 21.37 15.20
C ARG A 347 25.70 22.52 16.05
N LYS A 348 24.57 23.15 15.71
CA LYS A 348 23.95 24.17 16.58
C LYS A 348 22.95 23.49 17.50
N GLY A 349 23.41 23.00 18.65
CA GLY A 349 22.56 22.57 19.79
C GLY A 349 21.69 23.68 20.41
N ASN A 350 21.38 24.75 19.66
CA ASN A 350 20.61 25.93 20.08
C ASN A 350 19.31 26.12 19.27
N VAL A 351 18.74 25.04 18.72
CA VAL A 351 17.40 25.07 18.09
C VAL A 351 16.26 25.11 19.14
N ARG A 352 16.60 25.12 20.43
CA ARG A 352 15.64 25.09 21.56
C ARG A 352 14.74 26.32 21.66
N CYS A 353 15.17 27.50 21.18
CA CYS A 353 14.46 28.78 21.47
C CYS A 353 13.60 29.36 20.34
N ARG A 354 13.88 29.07 19.05
CA ARG A 354 13.11 29.70 17.94
C ARG A 354 11.80 29.00 17.58
N TRP A 355 11.74 27.67 17.72
CA TRP A 355 10.57 26.89 17.29
C TRP A 355 9.43 26.88 18.31
N ARG A 356 9.75 26.85 19.62
CA ARG A 356 8.78 26.96 20.72
C ARG A 356 8.09 28.34 20.72
N ALA A 357 8.84 29.39 20.37
CA ALA A 357 8.33 30.75 20.32
C ALA A 357 7.30 30.97 19.20
N SER A 358 7.35 30.22 18.09
CA SER A 358 6.43 30.46 16.96
C SER A 358 5.08 29.71 17.07
N TYR A 359 5.01 28.63 17.86
CA TYR A 359 3.75 27.90 18.10
C TYR A 359 3.04 28.34 19.39
N CYS A 360 3.76 28.74 20.45
CA CYS A 360 3.16 29.25 21.69
C CYS A 360 2.75 30.73 21.63
N THR A 361 3.07 31.47 20.57
CA THR A 361 2.72 32.91 20.46
C THR A 361 1.29 33.17 20.01
N LYS A 362 0.50 32.15 19.68
CA LYS A 362 -0.94 32.31 19.38
C LYS A 362 -1.87 32.10 20.57
N GLU A 363 -1.37 31.65 21.73
CA GLU A 363 -2.16 31.56 22.96
C GLU A 363 -1.44 32.34 24.08
N ARG A 364 -1.51 33.67 24.02
CA ARG A 364 -1.16 34.54 25.15
C ARG A 364 -2.36 35.36 25.54
N THR A 365 -3.05 34.91 26.58
CA THR A 365 -3.70 35.80 27.55
C THR A 365 -3.28 35.38 28.95
N THR A 366 -2.41 36.22 29.53
CA THR A 366 -2.27 36.55 30.95
C THR A 366 -2.28 35.42 31.98
N GLU A 367 -1.08 35.01 32.43
CA GLU A 367 -0.72 34.91 33.86
C GLU A 367 0.78 34.57 33.99
N ASN A 368 1.53 35.49 34.61
CA ASN A 368 2.99 35.49 34.68
C ASN A 368 3.52 34.94 36.03
N ASP A 369 4.77 34.47 35.97
CA ASP A 369 5.83 34.54 37.00
C ASP A 369 6.03 33.46 38.08
N THR A 370 5.21 32.41 38.16
CA THR A 370 5.55 31.25 39.03
C THR A 370 5.97 29.98 38.27
N ARG A 371 5.68 29.88 36.97
CA ARG A 371 6.06 28.71 36.16
C ARG A 371 7.55 28.68 35.81
N THR A 372 8.21 29.83 35.66
CA THR A 372 9.55 29.96 35.07
C THR A 372 10.66 29.25 35.86
N ARG A 373 10.50 29.01 37.17
CA ARG A 373 11.52 28.31 37.99
C ARG A 373 11.41 26.78 37.99
N LEU A 374 10.26 26.21 37.61
CA LEU A 374 10.07 24.75 37.49
C LEU A 374 10.55 24.19 36.13
N PHE A 375 10.81 25.05 35.14
CA PHE A 375 11.24 24.63 33.79
C PHE A 375 12.77 24.51 33.63
N ASP A 376 13.58 25.10 34.51
CA ASP A 376 15.06 25.08 34.37
C ASP A 376 15.69 23.72 34.76
N GLU A 377 15.19 23.03 35.80
CA GLU A 377 15.69 21.70 36.17
C GLU A 377 15.33 20.63 35.14
N ASP A 378 14.11 20.69 34.61
CA ASP A 378 13.59 19.80 33.57
C ASP A 378 14.36 19.96 32.24
N ASP A 379 14.84 21.18 31.96
CA ASP A 379 15.61 21.46 30.76
C ASP A 379 17.06 20.97 30.82
N VAL A 380 17.68 20.91 32.01
CA VAL A 380 19.01 20.32 32.24
C VAL A 380 18.97 18.80 32.18
N GLN A 381 17.94 18.17 32.77
CA GLN A 381 17.76 16.72 32.70
C GLN A 381 17.51 16.24 31.24
N ARG A 382 16.74 17.01 30.45
CA ARG A 382 16.53 16.76 29.01
C ARG A 382 17.80 16.93 28.17
N GLN A 383 18.63 17.93 28.45
CA GLN A 383 19.94 18.10 27.78
C GLN A 383 20.87 16.91 28.03
N THR A 384 20.86 16.40 29.26
CA THR A 384 21.66 15.24 29.67
C THR A 384 21.18 13.96 28.98
N GLN A 385 19.87 13.77 28.82
CA GLN A 385 19.28 12.61 28.12
C GLN A 385 19.56 12.61 26.61
N VAL A 386 19.44 13.75 25.92
CA VAL A 386 19.79 13.86 24.49
C VAL A 386 21.29 13.60 24.27
N ALA A 387 22.15 14.07 25.18
CA ALA A 387 23.58 13.77 25.12
C ALA A 387 23.85 12.26 25.25
N VAL A 388 23.10 11.54 26.10
CA VAL A 388 23.20 10.07 26.23
C VAL A 388 22.77 9.36 24.94
N VAL A 389 21.68 9.80 24.29
CA VAL A 389 21.22 9.24 23.01
C VAL A 389 22.27 9.41 21.90
N LEU A 390 22.88 10.59 21.79
CA LEU A 390 23.94 10.83 20.80
C LEU A 390 25.23 10.06 21.14
N SER A 391 25.55 9.95 22.43
CA SER A 391 26.71 9.17 22.91
C SER A 391 26.51 7.67 22.69
N ALA A 392 25.28 7.16 22.67
CA ALA A 392 24.99 5.75 22.42
C ALA A 392 25.46 5.30 21.03
N VAL A 393 25.37 6.16 20.01
CA VAL A 393 25.90 5.89 18.66
C VAL A 393 27.43 5.75 18.68
N GLN A 394 28.12 6.57 19.47
CA GLN A 394 29.57 6.47 19.64
C GLN A 394 29.96 5.22 20.45
N ALA A 395 29.20 4.91 21.50
CA ALA A 395 29.41 3.74 22.35
C ALA A 395 29.30 2.42 21.56
N ARG A 396 28.38 2.36 20.59
CA ARG A 396 28.27 1.26 19.63
C ARG A 396 29.58 0.99 18.89
N HIS A 397 30.17 1.99 18.26
CA HIS A 397 31.45 1.82 17.54
C HIS A 397 32.61 1.36 18.44
N VAL A 398 32.56 1.71 19.73
CA VAL A 398 33.53 1.24 20.71
C VAL A 398 33.27 -0.22 21.05
N ILE A 399 32.03 -0.58 21.41
CA ILE A 399 31.66 -1.95 21.82
C ILE A 399 31.87 -2.96 20.69
N ASP A 400 31.61 -2.58 19.44
CA ASP A 400 31.85 -3.46 18.29
C ASP A 400 33.33 -3.90 18.17
N LYS A 401 34.27 -3.09 18.69
CA LYS A 401 35.70 -3.42 18.77
C LYS A 401 36.10 -4.17 20.05
N LEU A 402 35.23 -4.17 21.06
CA LEU A 402 35.47 -4.75 22.38
C LEU A 402 34.94 -6.18 22.54
N TRP A 403 34.18 -6.74 21.59
CA TRP A 403 33.63 -8.10 21.69
C TRP A 403 34.68 -9.19 21.98
N ASN A 404 35.93 -8.98 21.54
CA ASN A 404 37.05 -9.90 21.79
C ASN A 404 37.83 -9.60 23.09
N MET A 405 37.48 -8.54 23.81
CA MET A 405 38.14 -8.10 25.06
C MET A 405 37.13 -8.14 26.21
N GLN A 406 36.87 -9.34 26.73
CA GLN A 406 35.77 -9.59 27.67
C GLN A 406 35.79 -8.71 28.93
N GLU A 407 36.95 -8.52 29.56
CA GLU A 407 37.06 -7.70 30.78
C GLU A 407 36.61 -6.24 30.53
N LYS A 408 37.15 -5.61 29.49
CA LYS A 408 36.78 -4.24 29.09
C LYS A 408 35.33 -4.15 28.64
N LEU A 409 34.83 -5.16 27.93
CA LEU A 409 33.44 -5.23 27.49
C LEU A 409 32.49 -5.23 28.69
N MET A 410 32.73 -6.11 29.67
CA MET A 410 31.89 -6.22 30.85
C MET A 410 31.87 -4.91 31.67
N THR A 411 33.00 -4.22 31.80
CA THR A 411 33.03 -2.89 32.44
C THR A 411 32.12 -1.89 31.73
N VAL A 412 32.10 -1.88 30.39
CA VAL A 412 31.26 -0.97 29.62
C VAL A 412 29.79 -1.36 29.72
N LEU A 413 29.45 -2.65 29.62
CA LEU A 413 28.07 -3.13 29.76
C LEU A 413 27.49 -2.81 31.15
N THR A 414 28.27 -2.98 32.22
CA THR A 414 27.85 -2.59 33.58
C THR A 414 27.62 -1.08 33.69
N ARG A 415 28.42 -0.25 33.01
CA ARG A 415 28.19 1.21 32.99
C ARG A 415 26.92 1.60 32.23
N LEU A 416 26.54 0.87 31.18
CA LEU A 416 25.32 1.15 30.40
C LEU A 416 24.04 0.95 31.22
N ILE A 417 24.05 0.06 32.21
CA ILE A 417 22.88 -0.18 33.07
C ILE A 417 22.79 0.80 34.24
N GLY A 418 23.90 1.44 34.64
CA GLY A 418 23.99 2.26 35.86
C GLY A 418 23.09 3.51 35.92
N SER A 419 22.56 3.97 34.79
CA SER A 419 21.58 5.06 34.75
C SER A 419 20.11 4.56 34.86
N GLY A 420 19.87 3.46 35.59
CA GLY A 420 18.55 2.81 35.62
C GLY A 420 18.15 2.19 34.26
N GLY A 421 19.15 1.85 33.43
CA GLY A 421 18.96 1.21 32.14
C GLY A 421 18.59 2.09 30.94
N TYR A 422 18.40 3.41 31.12
CA TYR A 422 18.10 4.32 29.99
C TYR A 422 19.23 4.37 28.95
N ALA A 423 20.51 4.40 29.40
CA ALA A 423 21.65 4.37 28.49
C ALA A 423 21.76 3.05 27.72
N PHE A 424 21.52 1.91 28.38
CA PHE A 424 21.39 0.61 27.72
C PHE A 424 20.25 0.59 26.69
N ASP A 425 19.11 1.16 27.04
CA ASP A 425 17.95 1.24 26.18
C ASP A 425 18.24 2.08 24.91
N ALA A 426 18.90 3.24 25.05
CA ALA A 426 19.36 4.07 23.92
C ALA A 426 20.44 3.37 23.09
N PHE A 427 21.33 2.63 23.75
CA PHE A 427 22.33 1.78 23.09
C PHE A 427 21.66 0.72 22.21
N CYS A 428 20.67 -0.02 22.73
CA CYS A 428 19.88 -0.96 21.93
C CYS A 428 19.15 -0.27 20.78
N SER A 429 18.57 0.91 21.00
CA SER A 429 17.89 1.68 19.94
C SER A 429 18.87 2.04 18.81
N SER A 430 20.15 2.31 19.13
CA SER A 430 21.18 2.59 18.12
C SER A 430 21.51 1.40 17.21
N TYR A 431 21.49 0.16 17.73
CA TYR A 431 21.59 -1.05 16.91
C TYR A 431 20.29 -1.32 16.15
N GLY A 432 19.15 -1.01 16.75
CA GLY A 432 17.84 -1.09 16.10
C GLY A 432 17.74 -0.18 14.88
N LEU A 433 18.34 1.01 14.91
CA LEU A 433 18.39 1.93 13.77
C LEU A 433 18.99 1.33 12.50
N GLU A 434 19.97 0.44 12.63
CA GLU A 434 20.70 -0.16 11.52
C GLU A 434 20.28 -1.61 11.26
N GLY A 435 19.23 -2.08 11.95
CA GLY A 435 18.71 -3.45 11.80
C GLY A 435 19.70 -4.52 12.26
N THR A 436 20.70 -4.17 13.07
CA THR A 436 21.78 -5.05 13.58
C THR A 436 21.57 -5.44 15.04
N LEU A 437 20.38 -5.20 15.60
CA LEU A 437 20.09 -5.55 16.99
C LEU A 437 20.18 -7.07 17.24
N GLY A 438 19.72 -7.88 16.28
CA GLY A 438 19.84 -9.35 16.34
C GLY A 438 21.28 -9.86 16.40
N GLU A 439 22.19 -9.22 15.64
CA GLU A 439 23.63 -9.54 15.69
C GLU A 439 24.22 -9.25 17.09
N MET A 440 23.89 -8.08 17.65
CA MET A 440 24.34 -7.69 19.00
C MET A 440 23.77 -8.62 20.08
N SER A 441 22.47 -8.93 20.00
CA SER A 441 21.84 -9.82 20.97
C SER A 441 22.34 -11.25 20.85
N SER A 442 22.62 -11.76 19.65
CA SER A 442 23.20 -13.09 19.44
C SER A 442 24.60 -13.19 20.06
N ARG A 443 25.43 -12.13 19.94
CA ARG A 443 26.73 -12.06 20.63
C ARG A 443 26.58 -12.06 22.15
N ALA A 444 25.59 -11.33 22.68
CA ALA A 444 25.28 -11.34 24.10
C ALA A 444 24.75 -12.72 24.58
N SER A 445 23.96 -13.42 23.75
CA SER A 445 23.51 -14.79 24.01
C SER A 445 24.66 -15.80 24.01
N ASN A 446 25.64 -15.63 23.13
CA ASN A 446 26.85 -16.46 23.14
C ASN A 446 27.67 -16.25 24.42
N LEU A 447 27.83 -15.00 24.89
CA LEU A 447 28.46 -14.75 26.19
C LEU A 447 27.68 -15.39 27.34
N ASN A 448 26.35 -15.32 27.31
CA ASN A 448 25.51 -15.97 28.30
C ASN A 448 25.75 -17.49 28.32
N LEU A 449 25.76 -18.13 27.15
CA LEU A 449 26.04 -19.57 26.99
C LEU A 449 27.42 -19.95 27.53
N LEU A 450 28.48 -19.21 27.18
CA LEU A 450 29.84 -19.46 27.65
C LEU A 450 29.98 -19.33 29.18
N SER A 451 29.13 -18.52 29.80
CA SER A 451 29.10 -18.31 31.26
C SER A 451 28.18 -19.28 32.03
N GLU A 452 27.46 -20.18 31.34
CA GLU A 452 26.47 -21.07 31.97
C GLU A 452 27.09 -22.17 32.85
N SER A 453 28.18 -22.79 32.37
CA SER A 453 28.89 -23.88 33.06
C SER A 453 30.19 -23.40 33.69
N PRO A 454 30.69 -24.06 34.75
CA PRO A 454 31.98 -23.71 35.35
C PRO A 454 33.09 -23.83 34.30
N SER A 455 33.69 -22.71 33.92
CA SER A 455 34.76 -22.65 32.93
C SER A 455 35.68 -21.47 33.23
N ASN A 456 36.95 -21.59 32.82
CA ASN A 456 37.94 -20.50 32.92
C ASN A 456 37.85 -19.51 31.75
N VAL A 457 36.79 -19.61 30.92
CA VAL A 457 36.63 -18.80 29.71
C VAL A 457 36.24 -17.36 30.07
N CYS A 458 35.46 -17.17 31.14
CA CYS A 458 34.96 -15.87 31.57
C CYS A 458 35.71 -15.35 32.81
N VAL A 459 36.13 -14.08 32.80
CA VAL A 459 36.86 -13.42 33.91
C VAL A 459 36.01 -13.37 35.19
N ASP A 460 34.75 -12.95 35.08
CA ASP A 460 33.74 -13.07 36.14
C ASP A 460 32.49 -13.74 35.55
N ARG A 461 32.45 -15.06 35.67
CA ARG A 461 31.40 -15.92 35.11
C ARG A 461 30.02 -15.54 35.63
N ASN A 462 29.89 -15.34 36.94
CA ASN A 462 28.60 -15.16 37.59
C ASN A 462 28.00 -13.81 37.22
N MET A 463 28.83 -12.76 37.24
CA MET A 463 28.44 -11.44 36.77
C MET A 463 28.08 -11.45 35.28
N THR A 464 28.88 -12.14 34.46
CA THR A 464 28.63 -12.23 33.01
C THR A 464 27.29 -12.90 32.71
N PHE A 465 27.00 -14.04 33.35
CA PHE A 465 25.74 -14.75 33.17
C PHE A 465 24.55 -13.90 33.62
N ASP A 466 24.62 -13.33 34.83
CA ASP A 466 23.55 -12.53 35.44
C ASP A 466 23.22 -11.28 34.61
N LEU A 467 24.24 -10.52 34.22
CA LEU A 467 24.10 -9.28 33.48
C LEU A 467 23.56 -9.54 32.06
N THR A 468 24.14 -10.50 31.34
CA THR A 468 23.69 -10.81 29.98
C THR A 468 22.26 -11.34 29.97
N PHE A 469 21.86 -12.19 30.92
CA PHE A 469 20.49 -12.71 31.03
C PHE A 469 19.46 -11.60 31.26
N THR A 470 19.76 -10.66 32.17
CA THR A 470 18.88 -9.52 32.46
C THR A 470 18.81 -8.53 31.29
N MET A 471 19.91 -8.28 30.59
CA MET A 471 19.95 -7.45 29.38
C MET A 471 19.15 -8.07 28.23
N LEU A 472 19.30 -9.37 27.97
CA LEU A 472 18.52 -10.09 26.95
C LEU A 472 17.02 -10.09 27.29
N THR A 473 16.68 -10.26 28.58
CA THR A 473 15.29 -10.14 29.04
C THR A 473 14.71 -8.75 28.75
N ARG A 474 15.48 -7.67 28.99
CA ARG A 474 15.08 -6.31 28.65
C ARG A 474 14.84 -6.14 27.15
N ILE A 475 15.71 -6.70 26.31
CA ILE A 475 15.56 -6.65 24.85
C ILE A 475 14.27 -7.34 24.43
N VAL A 476 13.97 -8.54 24.95
CA VAL A 476 12.71 -9.27 24.66
C VAL A 476 11.47 -8.45 25.06
N TYR A 477 11.52 -7.75 26.20
CA TYR A 477 10.38 -6.99 26.70
C TYR A 477 10.17 -5.68 25.94
N LYS A 478 11.24 -5.05 25.46
CA LYS A 478 11.18 -3.77 24.75
C LYS A 478 10.94 -3.92 23.25
N TYR A 479 11.58 -4.89 22.60
CA TYR A 479 11.52 -5.10 21.15
C TYR A 479 10.68 -6.33 20.81
N SER A 480 9.37 -6.15 20.91
CA SER A 480 8.40 -7.21 20.64
C SER A 480 8.41 -7.73 19.19
N ASN A 481 8.91 -6.95 18.24
CA ASN A 481 9.05 -7.33 16.84
C ASN A 481 10.29 -8.19 16.56
N LEU A 482 11.20 -8.34 17.52
CA LEU A 482 12.34 -9.26 17.42
C LEU A 482 11.89 -10.64 17.93
N THR A 483 11.94 -11.67 17.08
CA THR A 483 11.61 -13.04 17.52
C THR A 483 12.64 -13.57 18.52
N LEU A 484 12.29 -14.59 19.32
CA LEU A 484 13.26 -15.20 20.23
C LEU A 484 14.39 -15.86 19.44
N ASP A 485 14.07 -16.42 18.27
CA ASP A 485 15.04 -17.00 17.34
C ASP A 485 16.01 -15.95 16.80
N GLU A 486 15.52 -14.84 16.23
CA GLU A 486 16.38 -13.75 15.73
C GLU A 486 17.21 -13.05 16.82
N LEU A 487 16.77 -13.14 18.07
CA LEU A 487 17.51 -12.57 19.20
C LEU A 487 18.75 -13.41 19.53
N VAL A 488 18.65 -14.72 19.42
CA VAL A 488 19.65 -15.69 19.87
C VAL A 488 20.52 -16.19 18.71
N THR A 489 19.93 -16.25 17.51
CA THR A 489 20.57 -16.61 16.23
C THR A 489 20.69 -15.35 15.38
N ASP A 490 21.89 -15.08 14.86
CA ASP A 490 22.04 -13.97 13.90
C ASP A 490 21.57 -14.44 12.51
N PRO A 491 20.49 -13.86 11.96
CA PRO A 491 19.94 -14.23 10.66
C PRO A 491 20.91 -13.97 9.49
N ARG A 492 22.04 -13.30 9.72
CA ARG A 492 23.10 -13.04 8.73
C ARG A 492 24.27 -14.03 8.80
N GLY A 493 24.17 -15.09 9.62
CA GLY A 493 25.14 -16.18 9.68
C GLY A 493 26.03 -16.23 10.93
N GLY A 494 25.51 -15.84 12.10
CA GLY A 494 26.23 -15.93 13.37
C GLY A 494 25.99 -17.24 14.15
N PRO A 495 26.50 -17.36 15.38
CA PRO A 495 26.44 -18.59 16.17
C PRO A 495 24.99 -18.95 16.54
N ASP A 496 24.62 -20.22 16.34
CA ASP A 496 23.35 -20.76 16.82
C ASP A 496 23.43 -21.00 18.32
N ASN A 497 22.80 -20.11 19.09
CA ASN A 497 22.76 -20.19 20.55
C ASN A 497 21.42 -20.72 21.07
N THR A 498 20.59 -21.39 20.25
CA THR A 498 19.29 -21.96 20.68
C THR A 498 19.44 -22.95 21.83
N ALA A 499 20.62 -23.54 22.01
CA ALA A 499 20.94 -24.39 23.15
C ALA A 499 21.08 -23.63 24.48
N CYS A 500 21.21 -22.29 24.49
CA CYS A 500 21.47 -21.54 25.71
C CYS A 500 20.29 -21.57 26.70
N ALA A 501 20.61 -21.59 27.99
CA ALA A 501 19.60 -21.65 29.04
C ALA A 501 18.60 -20.47 28.99
N PHE A 502 19.03 -19.28 28.54
CA PHE A 502 18.14 -18.15 28.30
C PHE A 502 17.04 -18.45 27.28
N TYR A 503 17.39 -19.07 26.13
CA TYR A 503 16.43 -19.41 25.08
C TYR A 503 15.44 -20.49 25.56
N GLN A 504 15.96 -21.55 26.19
CA GLN A 504 15.13 -22.63 26.74
C GLN A 504 14.17 -22.15 27.84
N TRP A 505 14.62 -21.22 28.69
CA TRP A 505 13.78 -20.62 29.72
C TRP A 505 12.73 -19.68 29.11
N SER A 506 13.16 -18.78 28.22
CA SER A 506 12.29 -17.76 27.64
C SER A 506 11.20 -18.36 26.76
N SER A 507 11.51 -19.39 25.98
CA SER A 507 10.52 -20.12 25.18
C SER A 507 9.41 -20.76 26.02
N ARG A 508 9.67 -21.12 27.29
CA ARG A 508 8.69 -21.72 28.20
C ARG A 508 7.91 -20.70 29.03
N TYR A 509 8.59 -19.70 29.58
CA TYR A 509 8.00 -18.80 30.59
C TYR A 509 7.78 -17.37 30.11
N VAL A 510 8.44 -16.93 29.03
CA VAL A 510 8.21 -15.61 28.44
C VAL A 510 7.11 -15.72 27.38
N LYS A 511 5.85 -15.73 27.85
CA LYS A 511 4.68 -15.79 26.96
C LYS A 511 4.57 -14.50 26.12
N ARG A 512 4.60 -14.65 24.80
CA ARG A 512 4.08 -13.65 23.86
C ARG A 512 2.56 -13.85 23.74
N ILE A 513 1.82 -12.83 23.28
CA ILE A 513 0.37 -12.91 23.05
C ILE A 513 0.13 -14.14 22.15
N SER A 514 -0.63 -15.12 22.63
CA SER A 514 -0.90 -16.36 21.88
C SER A 514 -1.76 -16.02 20.67
N SER A 515 -1.33 -16.46 19.49
CA SER A 515 -2.05 -16.33 18.22
C SER A 515 -3.27 -17.24 18.11
N ASN A 516 -3.50 -18.13 19.09
CA ASN A 516 -4.70 -18.96 19.15
C ASN A 516 -5.37 -18.81 20.52
N GLY A 517 -6.53 -18.15 20.53
CA GLY A 517 -7.42 -18.03 21.69
C GLY A 517 -8.09 -19.33 22.16
N GLN A 518 -7.57 -20.49 21.74
CA GLN A 518 -8.11 -21.81 22.08
C GLN A 518 -7.06 -22.88 22.39
N GLU A 519 -5.76 -22.56 22.42
CA GLU A 519 -4.88 -23.34 23.29
C GLU A 519 -5.00 -22.75 24.70
N SER A 520 -6.12 -23.10 25.36
CA SER A 520 -5.99 -23.55 26.73
C SER A 520 -4.84 -24.56 26.71
N PHE A 521 -3.64 -24.11 27.08
CA PHE A 521 -2.68 -24.98 27.72
C PHE A 521 -3.35 -25.43 29.03
N GLU A 522 -4.34 -26.32 28.91
CA GLU A 522 -4.32 -27.57 29.67
C GLU A 522 -3.04 -28.30 29.24
N ARG A 523 -1.87 -27.74 29.56
CA ARG A 523 -0.66 -28.51 29.70
C ARG A 523 -0.31 -28.32 31.14
N ASP A 524 -0.46 -29.39 31.90
CA ASP A 524 0.65 -29.92 32.68
C ASP A 524 1.67 -28.84 33.05
N THR A 525 1.33 -27.90 33.93
CA THR A 525 2.32 -27.55 34.94
C THR A 525 2.53 -28.86 35.66
N PRO A 526 3.68 -29.56 35.47
CA PRO A 526 3.91 -30.79 36.21
C PRO A 526 3.71 -30.43 37.67
N LEU A 527 2.69 -31.00 38.32
CA LEU A 527 2.51 -30.83 39.75
C LEU A 527 3.85 -31.26 40.36
N VAL A 528 4.57 -30.32 40.96
CA VAL A 528 5.85 -30.62 41.57
C VAL A 528 5.57 -31.70 42.61
N PRO A 529 6.23 -32.87 42.54
CA PRO A 529 5.96 -33.95 43.47
C PRO A 529 6.09 -33.45 44.92
N PRO A 530 5.15 -33.77 45.81
CA PRO A 530 5.14 -33.24 47.17
C PRO A 530 6.44 -33.57 47.94
N GLU A 531 7.07 -34.70 47.63
CA GLU A 531 8.38 -35.10 48.18
C GLU A 531 9.51 -34.16 47.76
N LEU A 532 9.56 -33.78 46.48
CA LEU A 532 10.54 -32.82 45.95
C LEU A 532 10.30 -31.43 46.54
N LYS A 533 9.04 -31.04 46.69
CA LYS A 533 8.63 -29.77 47.29
C LYS A 533 9.03 -29.68 48.77
N ALA A 534 8.89 -30.76 49.53
CA ALA A 534 9.33 -30.84 50.92
C ALA A 534 10.86 -30.66 51.04
N ALA A 535 11.64 -31.29 50.16
CA ALA A 535 13.09 -31.13 50.14
C ALA A 535 13.54 -29.69 49.83
N TYR A 536 12.82 -28.98 48.94
CA TYR A 536 13.10 -27.58 48.63
C TYR A 536 12.62 -26.60 49.69
N LYS A 537 11.64 -26.97 50.53
CA LYS A 537 11.18 -26.13 51.65
C LYS A 537 12.32 -25.77 52.61
N GLU A 538 13.16 -26.75 52.96
CA GLU A 538 14.35 -26.48 53.79
C GLU A 538 15.38 -25.60 53.08
N ARG A 539 15.59 -25.81 51.77
CA ARG A 539 16.52 -25.00 50.96
C ARG A 539 16.08 -23.54 50.85
N VAL A 540 14.78 -23.28 50.69
CA VAL A 540 14.21 -21.93 50.65
C VAL A 540 14.31 -21.26 52.02
N LEU A 541 14.12 -22.00 53.12
CA LEU A 541 14.30 -21.44 54.47
C LEU A 541 15.73 -20.99 54.74
N ARG A 542 16.76 -21.64 54.15
CA ARG A 542 18.16 -21.16 54.24
C ARG A 542 18.35 -19.77 53.62
N LEU A 543 17.58 -19.44 52.57
CA LEU A 543 17.63 -18.11 51.94
C LEU A 543 17.15 -17.00 52.89
N LYS A 544 16.21 -17.30 53.81
CA LYS A 544 15.76 -16.36 54.86
C LYS A 544 16.93 -15.93 55.75
N GLU A 545 17.87 -16.84 55.99
CA GLU A 545 19.09 -16.62 56.78
C GLU A 545 20.26 -16.07 55.94
N ARG A 546 19.99 -15.64 54.69
CA ARG A 546 20.98 -15.18 53.69
C ARG A 546 22.01 -16.24 53.30
N GLN A 547 21.70 -17.53 53.51
CA GLN A 547 22.55 -18.63 53.07
C GLN A 547 22.05 -19.15 51.72
N LEU A 548 22.92 -19.10 50.71
CA LEU A 548 22.63 -19.64 49.39
C LEU A 548 22.62 -21.18 49.46
N PHE A 549 21.61 -21.81 48.87
CA PHE A 549 21.57 -23.27 48.77
C PHE A 549 22.34 -23.80 47.55
N TRP A 550 22.82 -22.90 46.68
CA TRP A 550 23.70 -23.20 45.55
C TRP A 550 25.07 -22.56 45.77
N ASP A 551 26.11 -23.17 45.19
CA ASP A 551 27.46 -22.61 45.18
C ASP A 551 27.69 -21.83 43.86
N PRO A 552 27.87 -20.50 43.91
CA PRO A 552 28.12 -19.69 42.72
C PRO A 552 29.38 -20.08 41.94
N VAL A 553 30.34 -20.79 42.53
CA VAL A 553 31.60 -21.16 41.85
C VAL A 553 31.41 -22.43 41.01
N VAL A 554 30.63 -23.39 41.51
CA VAL A 554 30.51 -24.75 40.94
C VAL A 554 29.17 -24.97 40.24
N CYS A 555 28.15 -24.16 40.49
CA CYS A 555 26.82 -24.36 39.90
C CYS A 555 26.83 -24.19 38.38
N ASN A 556 26.07 -25.02 37.67
CA ASN A 556 25.66 -24.74 36.30
C ASN A 556 24.35 -23.96 36.35
N TYR A 557 24.32 -22.75 35.78
CA TYR A 557 23.16 -21.88 35.85
C TYR A 557 21.98 -22.41 35.04
N GLY A 558 22.19 -23.11 33.92
CA GLY A 558 21.12 -23.72 33.15
C GLY A 558 20.33 -24.75 33.95
N LYS A 559 21.02 -25.61 34.70
CA LYS A 559 20.39 -26.54 35.65
C LYS A 559 19.67 -25.81 36.78
N LEU A 560 20.30 -24.79 37.36
CA LEU A 560 19.72 -24.01 38.45
C LEU A 560 18.43 -23.30 38.02
N LEU A 561 18.37 -22.79 36.77
CA LEU A 561 17.16 -22.19 36.23
C LEU A 561 15.97 -23.17 36.23
N HIS A 562 16.19 -24.45 35.88
CA HIS A 562 15.12 -25.46 35.92
C HIS A 562 14.57 -25.73 37.33
N GLU A 563 15.31 -25.37 38.39
CA GLU A 563 14.86 -25.50 39.78
C GLU A 563 14.02 -24.30 40.26
N MET A 564 14.09 -23.14 39.56
CA MET A 564 13.41 -21.91 39.97
C MET A 564 11.87 -22.00 40.04
N PRO A 565 11.17 -22.74 39.15
CA PRO A 565 9.73 -22.98 39.30
C PRO A 565 9.36 -23.65 40.62
N ILE A 566 10.18 -24.61 41.10
CA ILE A 566 9.96 -25.32 42.37
C ILE A 566 10.12 -24.35 43.54
N VAL A 567 11.19 -23.54 43.50
CA VAL A 567 11.45 -22.49 44.50
C VAL A 567 10.30 -21.48 44.53
N GLY A 568 9.84 -21.02 43.38
CA GLY A 568 8.69 -20.14 43.25
C GLY A 568 7.41 -20.73 43.84
N GLU A 569 7.13 -22.02 43.61
CA GLU A 569 5.96 -22.70 44.14
C GLU A 569 5.99 -22.84 45.67
N VAL A 570 7.16 -23.18 46.23
CA VAL A 570 7.36 -23.23 47.69
C VAL A 570 7.12 -21.86 48.33
N ILE A 571 7.62 -20.77 47.71
CA ILE A 571 7.40 -19.41 48.21
C ILE A 571 5.92 -19.01 48.06
N LEU A 572 5.26 -19.38 46.97
CA LEU A 572 3.85 -19.09 46.76
C LEU A 572 2.96 -19.78 47.80
N ASP A 573 3.30 -21.00 48.21
CA ASP A 573 2.59 -21.72 49.27
C ASP A 573 2.75 -21.06 50.65
N PHE A 574 3.87 -20.42 50.93
CA PHE A 574 4.00 -19.62 52.16
C PHE A 574 2.95 -18.52 52.27
N PHE A 575 2.53 -17.91 51.15
CA PHE A 575 1.42 -16.95 51.11
C PHE A 575 0.04 -17.60 51.20
N LYS A 576 -0.12 -18.87 50.80
CA LYS A 576 -1.38 -19.61 50.94
C LYS A 576 -1.61 -20.07 52.39
N ASP A 577 -0.55 -20.53 53.04
CA ASP A 577 -0.63 -21.24 54.32
C ASP A 577 -0.52 -20.33 55.55
N ARG A 578 0.10 -19.14 55.44
CA ARG A 578 0.42 -18.28 56.59
C ARG A 578 0.00 -16.82 56.38
N LYS A 579 -0.59 -16.22 57.41
CA LYS A 579 -0.87 -14.78 57.50
C LYS A 579 0.40 -14.05 58.00
N HIS A 580 0.73 -12.89 57.42
CA HIS A 580 1.88 -12.04 57.78
C HIS A 580 3.29 -12.63 57.49
N ILE A 581 3.50 -13.22 56.31
CA ILE A 581 4.80 -13.78 55.89
C ILE A 581 5.71 -12.79 55.13
N GLU A 582 5.27 -11.54 54.97
CA GLU A 582 5.88 -10.56 54.06
C GLU A 582 7.34 -10.23 54.41
N GLU A 583 7.69 -10.09 55.69
CA GLU A 583 9.07 -9.82 56.12
C GLU A 583 10.02 -11.00 55.85
N ASP A 584 9.56 -12.22 56.13
CA ASP A 584 10.35 -13.44 55.93
C ASP A 584 10.61 -13.68 54.44
N VAL A 585 9.58 -13.48 53.61
CA VAL A 585 9.70 -13.58 52.15
C VAL A 585 10.52 -12.44 51.56
N SER A 586 10.45 -11.24 52.14
CA SER A 586 11.30 -10.11 51.73
C SER A 586 12.78 -10.43 51.91
N ARG A 587 13.15 -11.09 53.02
CA ARG A 587 14.53 -11.56 53.25
C ARG A 587 14.95 -12.63 52.23
N ILE A 588 14.04 -13.53 51.86
CA ILE A 588 14.28 -14.54 50.81
C ILE A 588 14.56 -13.86 49.46
N PHE A 589 13.74 -12.90 49.02
CA PHE A 589 13.97 -12.19 47.76
C PHE A 589 15.24 -11.32 47.80
N ALA A 590 15.56 -10.72 48.95
CA ALA A 590 16.81 -10.00 49.14
C ALA A 590 18.07 -10.88 49.05
N ALA A 591 17.96 -12.21 49.23
CA ALA A 591 19.09 -13.12 49.04
C ALA A 591 19.53 -13.23 47.56
N PHE A 592 18.67 -12.85 46.61
CA PHE A 592 18.96 -12.91 45.17
C PHE A 592 19.72 -11.68 44.63
N ARG A 593 20.16 -10.73 45.48
CA ARG A 593 20.86 -9.48 45.08
C ARG A 593 22.07 -9.68 44.15
N LYS A 594 22.77 -10.82 44.27
CA LYS A 594 23.94 -11.17 43.44
C LYS A 594 23.59 -12.05 42.23
N ALA A 595 22.33 -12.48 42.11
CA ALA A 595 21.83 -13.39 41.09
C ALA A 595 20.43 -12.93 40.63
N ASN A 596 20.37 -11.71 40.08
CA ASN A 596 19.14 -11.06 39.64
C ASN A 596 18.42 -11.86 38.53
N CYS A 597 19.15 -12.60 37.71
CA CYS A 597 18.58 -13.49 36.68
C CYS A 597 17.61 -14.51 37.27
N LEU A 598 17.91 -15.08 38.45
CA LEU A 598 17.05 -16.05 39.13
C LEU A 598 15.76 -15.37 39.64
N LEU A 599 15.87 -14.15 40.16
CA LEU A 599 14.71 -13.36 40.57
C LEU A 599 13.81 -13.02 39.37
N VAL A 600 14.40 -12.63 38.24
CA VAL A 600 13.68 -12.43 36.97
C VAL A 600 12.95 -13.70 36.54
N CYS A 601 13.58 -14.86 36.66
CA CYS A 601 12.96 -16.15 36.37
C CYS A 601 11.78 -16.44 37.29
N ILE A 602 11.89 -16.21 38.59
CA ILE A 602 10.75 -16.36 39.52
C ILE A 602 9.59 -15.45 39.12
N ILE A 603 9.86 -14.20 38.74
CA ILE A 603 8.83 -13.25 38.28
C ILE A 603 8.15 -13.74 36.99
N GLN A 604 8.94 -14.20 36.01
CA GLN A 604 8.43 -14.74 34.74
C GLN A 604 7.58 -16.01 34.94
N TRP A 605 8.01 -16.89 35.83
CA TRP A 605 7.23 -18.07 36.23
C TRP A 605 5.94 -17.68 36.95
N LEU A 606 6.00 -16.73 37.89
CA LEU A 606 4.85 -16.24 38.66
C LEU A 606 3.79 -15.62 37.73
N GLU A 607 4.23 -14.94 36.67
CA GLU A 607 3.34 -14.38 35.65
C GLU A 607 2.53 -15.48 34.94
N CYS A 608 3.07 -16.70 34.82
CA CYS A 608 2.39 -17.84 34.20
C CYS A 608 1.41 -18.57 35.13
N GLN A 609 1.37 -18.24 36.42
CA GLN A 609 0.47 -18.86 37.39
C GLN A 609 -0.96 -18.30 37.31
N PRO A 610 -1.99 -19.07 37.69
CA PRO A 610 -3.37 -18.59 37.74
C PRO A 610 -3.51 -17.38 38.69
N SER A 611 -4.48 -16.50 38.39
CA SER A 611 -4.77 -15.35 39.24
C SER A 611 -5.23 -15.82 40.63
N SER A 612 -4.56 -15.38 41.68
CA SER A 612 -4.88 -15.70 43.07
C SER A 612 -4.44 -14.56 44.00
N GLU A 613 -5.03 -14.46 45.18
CA GLU A 613 -4.59 -13.49 46.20
C GLU A 613 -3.12 -13.73 46.60
N ALA A 614 -2.70 -14.99 46.76
CA ALA A 614 -1.32 -15.35 47.06
C ALA A 614 -0.33 -14.87 45.98
N ARG A 615 -0.68 -15.01 44.69
CA ARG A 615 0.12 -14.48 43.57
C ARG A 615 0.24 -12.95 43.65
N ARG A 616 -0.85 -12.25 43.95
CA ARG A 616 -0.87 -10.78 44.08
C ARG A 616 -0.01 -10.31 45.26
N GLN A 617 -0.12 -10.98 46.41
CA GLN A 617 0.69 -10.68 47.60
C GLN A 617 2.18 -10.92 47.34
N MET A 618 2.54 -12.03 46.69
CA MET A 618 3.92 -12.32 46.28
C MET A 618 4.46 -11.25 45.32
N ALA A 619 3.69 -10.83 44.31
CA ALA A 619 4.09 -9.76 43.39
C ALA A 619 4.29 -8.40 44.10
N ARG A 620 3.41 -8.04 45.04
CA ARG A 620 3.55 -6.83 45.87
C ARG A 620 4.81 -6.89 46.72
N CYS A 621 5.09 -8.03 47.35
CA CYS A 621 6.30 -8.24 48.15
C CYS A 621 7.57 -8.11 47.31
N ILE A 622 7.65 -8.75 46.13
CA ILE A 622 8.78 -8.59 45.20
C ILE A 622 8.96 -7.13 44.80
N ARG A 623 7.86 -6.42 44.49
CA ARG A 623 7.91 -5.00 44.15
C ARG A 623 8.49 -4.17 45.30
N MET A 624 7.99 -4.33 46.52
CA MET A 624 8.51 -3.61 47.70
C MET A 624 10.00 -3.91 47.92
N VAL A 625 10.43 -5.17 47.78
CA VAL A 625 11.85 -5.56 47.91
C VAL A 625 12.73 -4.87 46.86
N LEU A 626 12.28 -4.79 45.60
CA LEU A 626 13.03 -4.08 44.56
C LEU A 626 13.11 -2.56 44.81
N GLU A 627 12.19 -2.00 45.61
CA GLU A 627 12.13 -0.56 45.94
C GLU A 627 12.89 -0.20 47.21
N GLU A 628 12.78 -1.01 48.26
CA GLU A 628 13.27 -0.69 49.62
C GLU A 628 14.63 -1.35 49.94
N CYS A 629 14.95 -2.48 49.32
CA CYS A 629 16.16 -3.26 49.62
C CYS A 629 17.33 -2.98 48.66
N VAL A 630 17.55 -1.71 48.31
CA VAL A 630 18.62 -1.29 47.37
C VAL A 630 20.01 -1.54 47.99
N PRO A 631 20.94 -2.22 47.28
CA PRO A 631 22.32 -2.43 47.75
C PRO A 631 23.13 -1.12 47.89
N ASP A 632 24.11 -1.12 48.80
CA ASP A 632 25.04 0.01 49.02
C ASP A 632 26.18 0.04 47.99
N GLU A 633 26.65 -1.14 47.56
CA GLU A 633 27.72 -1.27 46.57
C GLU A 633 27.24 -0.82 45.20
N LYS A 634 28.02 0.05 44.55
CA LYS A 634 27.61 0.71 43.29
C LYS A 634 27.25 -0.28 42.18
N GLU A 635 28.07 -1.30 41.96
CA GLU A 635 27.85 -2.28 40.87
C GLU A 635 26.64 -3.18 41.13
N GLU A 636 26.40 -3.55 42.39
CA GLU A 636 25.20 -4.30 42.80
C GLU A 636 23.94 -3.42 42.71
N LYS A 637 24.05 -2.16 43.14
CA LYS A 637 22.98 -1.16 43.07
C LYS A 637 22.53 -0.93 41.63
N ASP A 638 23.47 -0.73 40.72
CA ASP A 638 23.18 -0.48 39.30
C ASP A 638 22.45 -1.67 38.67
N ARG A 639 22.88 -2.92 38.96
CA ARG A 639 22.19 -4.14 38.53
C ARG A 639 20.80 -4.29 39.13
N TRP A 640 20.65 -3.99 40.42
CA TRP A 640 19.37 -4.10 41.13
C TRP A 640 18.34 -3.12 40.58
N LEU A 641 18.74 -1.86 40.35
CA LEU A 641 17.90 -0.83 39.73
C LEU A 641 17.54 -1.20 38.29
N PHE A 642 18.48 -1.79 37.54
CA PHE A 642 18.19 -2.31 36.21
C PHE A 642 17.14 -3.42 36.25
N THR A 643 17.27 -4.40 37.13
CA THR A 643 16.28 -5.48 37.32
C THR A 643 14.90 -4.93 37.72
N ARG A 644 14.85 -3.95 38.62
CA ARG A 644 13.61 -3.24 38.95
C ARG A 644 12.97 -2.65 37.69
N MET A 645 13.73 -1.94 36.87
CA MET A 645 13.23 -1.37 35.61
C MET A 645 12.73 -2.45 34.64
N VAL A 646 13.46 -3.57 34.50
CA VAL A 646 13.10 -4.69 33.60
C VAL A 646 11.76 -5.33 34.00
N CYS A 647 11.52 -5.51 35.30
CA CYS A 647 10.35 -6.24 35.83
C CYS A 647 9.20 -5.36 36.29
N ARG A 648 9.36 -4.03 36.30
CA ARG A 648 8.38 -3.07 36.84
C ARG A 648 6.98 -3.29 36.28
N ARG A 649 6.85 -3.34 34.96
CA ARG A 649 5.55 -3.47 34.28
C ARG A 649 4.84 -4.77 34.63
N GLN A 650 5.57 -5.90 34.66
CA GLN A 650 4.99 -7.20 35.01
C GLN A 650 4.48 -7.20 36.45
N LEU A 651 5.25 -6.63 37.37
CA LEU A 651 4.87 -6.55 38.78
C LEU A 651 3.66 -5.62 38.98
N GLU A 652 3.62 -4.47 38.31
CA GLU A 652 2.46 -3.56 38.31
C GLU A 652 1.20 -4.27 37.80
N GLU A 653 1.25 -4.90 36.62
CA GLU A 653 0.12 -5.65 36.04
C GLU A 653 -0.33 -6.82 36.94
N MET A 654 0.58 -7.49 37.64
CA MET A 654 0.22 -8.55 38.60
C MET A 654 -0.34 -8.02 39.92
N CYS A 655 -0.10 -6.76 40.28
CA CYS A 655 -0.62 -6.14 41.50
C CYS A 655 -2.03 -5.57 41.33
N GLU A 656 -2.41 -5.23 40.11
CA GLU A 656 -3.72 -4.71 39.72
C GLU A 656 -4.81 -5.79 39.88
N CYS A 657 -6.02 -5.39 40.28
CA CYS A 657 -7.20 -6.27 40.23
C CYS A 657 -7.73 -6.30 38.79
N ASP A 658 -8.42 -7.38 38.39
CA ASP A 658 -9.25 -7.40 37.17
C ASP A 658 -10.33 -6.31 37.29
N SER A 659 -9.98 -5.07 36.95
CA SER A 659 -10.91 -3.97 36.96
C SER A 659 -11.83 -4.17 35.76
N ILE A 660 -13.06 -4.62 36.03
CA ILE A 660 -14.15 -4.58 35.06
C ILE A 660 -14.22 -3.14 34.57
N ILE A 661 -13.85 -2.91 33.31
CA ILE A 661 -13.98 -1.60 32.68
C ILE A 661 -15.47 -1.24 32.80
N PRO A 662 -15.85 -0.19 33.56
CA PRO A 662 -17.26 0.14 33.68
C PRO A 662 -17.79 0.47 32.27
N PRO A 663 -18.95 -0.10 31.87
CA PRO A 663 -19.59 0.30 30.63
C PRO A 663 -19.94 1.79 30.74
N MET A 664 -19.28 2.63 29.94
CA MET A 664 -19.38 4.07 30.17
C MET A 664 -20.62 4.65 29.50
N THR A 665 -21.41 5.38 30.30
CA THR A 665 -22.72 5.91 29.94
C THR A 665 -22.68 7.17 29.06
N ILE A 666 -21.55 7.88 28.89
CA ILE A 666 -21.53 9.08 28.01
C ILE A 666 -20.16 9.27 27.33
N THR A 667 -20.10 8.94 26.03
CA THR A 667 -18.92 8.94 25.15
C THR A 667 -18.18 10.30 25.08
N LEU A 668 -18.85 11.42 25.37
CA LEU A 668 -18.27 12.77 25.32
C LEU A 668 -17.37 13.10 26.52
N MET A 669 -17.74 12.70 27.74
CA MET A 669 -16.96 12.97 28.96
C MET A 669 -15.69 12.11 29.06
N ALA A 670 -15.74 10.84 28.61
CA ALA A 670 -14.57 9.95 28.53
C ALA A 670 -13.46 10.52 27.65
N ILE A 671 -13.87 11.09 26.53
CA ILE A 671 -12.96 11.61 25.51
C ILE A 671 -12.48 13.03 25.85
N ALA A 672 -13.28 13.82 26.56
CA ALA A 672 -12.83 15.08 27.16
C ALA A 672 -11.76 14.88 28.25
N LYS A 673 -11.78 13.74 28.97
CA LYS A 673 -10.81 13.40 30.02
C LYS A 673 -9.51 12.75 29.53
N ARG A 674 -9.33 12.51 28.22
CA ARG A 674 -8.18 11.78 27.62
C ARG A 674 -7.91 10.39 28.25
N SER A 675 -8.88 9.77 28.91
CA SER A 675 -8.67 8.46 29.54
C SER A 675 -8.70 7.36 28.48
N PHE A 676 -7.53 6.88 28.05
CA PHE A 676 -7.37 5.74 27.16
C PHE A 676 -7.43 4.43 27.96
N PRO A 677 -8.04 3.33 27.46
CA PRO A 677 -8.09 2.07 28.19
C PRO A 677 -6.67 1.53 28.47
N ILE A 678 -6.44 1.06 29.70
CA ILE A 678 -5.20 0.37 30.07
C ILE A 678 -5.26 -1.02 29.44
N LEU A 679 -4.30 -1.30 28.55
CA LEU A 679 -4.14 -2.63 27.94
C LEU A 679 -3.05 -3.41 28.68
N HIS A 680 -3.42 -4.54 29.27
CA HIS A 680 -2.49 -5.48 29.87
C HIS A 680 -1.70 -6.23 28.79
N ARG A 681 -0.48 -6.66 29.11
CA ARG A 681 0.44 -7.27 28.13
C ARG A 681 -0.12 -8.52 27.44
N ARG A 682 -1.08 -9.22 28.08
CA ARG A 682 -1.66 -10.49 27.60
C ARG A 682 -3.12 -10.39 27.13
N GLN A 683 -3.76 -9.22 27.24
CA GLN A 683 -5.19 -9.07 26.96
C GLN A 683 -5.43 -8.79 25.48
N VAL A 684 -6.20 -9.63 24.78
CA VAL A 684 -6.67 -9.31 23.43
C VAL A 684 -7.70 -8.18 23.50
N PRO A 685 -7.53 -7.07 22.74
CA PRO A 685 -8.46 -5.95 22.78
C PRO A 685 -9.89 -6.34 22.39
N ASP A 686 -10.87 -5.86 23.15
CA ASP A 686 -12.29 -6.06 22.86
C ASP A 686 -12.85 -5.00 21.91
N LYS A 687 -14.13 -5.17 21.49
CA LYS A 687 -14.82 -4.25 20.58
C LYS A 687 -14.98 -2.83 21.17
N GLU A 688 -15.11 -2.69 22.50
CA GLU A 688 -15.25 -1.38 23.14
C GLU A 688 -13.91 -0.62 23.19
N MET A 689 -12.79 -1.32 23.41
CA MET A 689 -11.45 -0.75 23.28
C MET A 689 -11.19 -0.30 21.85
N LEU A 690 -11.52 -1.11 20.85
CA LEU A 690 -11.40 -0.75 19.44
C LEU A 690 -12.26 0.47 19.07
N LYS A 691 -13.47 0.58 19.63
CA LYS A 691 -14.36 1.74 19.46
C LYS A 691 -13.74 3.03 20.02
N LYS A 692 -13.17 2.96 21.23
CA LYS A 692 -12.48 4.10 21.85
C LYS A 692 -11.25 4.50 21.03
N ALA A 693 -10.47 3.54 20.57
CA ALA A 693 -9.30 3.76 19.73
C ALA A 693 -9.67 4.44 18.41
N TRP A 694 -10.73 3.97 17.73
CA TRP A 694 -11.26 4.59 16.53
C TRP A 694 -11.68 6.05 16.77
N LEU A 695 -12.50 6.30 17.79
CA LEU A 695 -12.97 7.65 18.11
C LEU A 695 -11.82 8.60 18.48
N TYR A 696 -10.80 8.10 19.17
CA TYR A 696 -9.60 8.86 19.51
C TYR A 696 -8.81 9.23 18.25
N ALA A 697 -8.55 8.27 17.36
CA ALA A 697 -7.85 8.50 16.10
C ALA A 697 -8.58 9.50 15.19
N GLN A 698 -9.91 9.37 15.08
CA GLN A 698 -10.74 10.27 14.28
C GLN A 698 -10.74 11.71 14.81
N ARG A 699 -10.74 11.91 16.13
CA ARG A 699 -10.66 13.26 16.73
C ARG A 699 -9.28 13.89 16.57
N GLN A 700 -8.23 13.12 16.78
CA GLN A 700 -6.87 13.63 16.64
C GLN A 700 -6.41 13.75 15.18
N ASN A 701 -7.14 13.11 14.27
CA ASN A 701 -6.81 13.06 12.85
C ASN A 701 -5.44 12.41 12.59
N TRP A 702 -5.17 11.30 13.30
CA TRP A 702 -4.07 10.35 13.10
C TRP A 702 -4.19 9.21 14.13
N ALA A 703 -3.59 8.05 13.85
CA ALA A 703 -3.42 6.98 14.83
C ALA A 703 -2.11 7.20 15.62
N GLY A 704 -2.22 7.76 16.82
CA GLY A 704 -1.10 7.90 17.75
C GLY A 704 -0.65 6.58 18.37
N PRO A 705 0.45 6.58 19.16
CA PRO A 705 1.03 5.38 19.76
C PRO A 705 0.02 4.55 20.58
N ASN A 706 -0.87 5.21 21.32
CA ASN A 706 -1.90 4.54 22.12
C ASN A 706 -2.89 3.72 21.27
N VAL A 707 -3.31 4.26 20.12
CA VAL A 707 -4.20 3.56 19.17
C VAL A 707 -3.47 2.41 18.50
N LEU A 708 -2.27 2.66 18.00
CA LEU A 708 -1.46 1.66 17.32
C LEU A 708 -1.08 0.50 18.25
N HIS A 709 -0.86 0.76 19.55
CA HIS A 709 -0.58 -0.28 20.54
C HIS A 709 -1.74 -1.28 20.68
N LEU A 710 -3.00 -0.85 20.58
CA LEU A 710 -4.14 -1.76 20.58
C LEU A 710 -4.17 -2.60 19.30
N ILE A 711 -3.96 -1.98 18.13
CA ILE A 711 -4.01 -2.68 16.84
C ILE A 711 -2.86 -3.69 16.71
N ASP A 712 -1.65 -3.31 17.16
CA ASP A 712 -0.48 -4.20 17.23
C ASP A 712 -0.76 -5.42 18.14
N HIS A 713 -1.51 -5.24 19.23
CA HIS A 713 -1.92 -6.34 20.11
C HIS A 713 -2.95 -7.27 19.44
N CYS A 714 -3.92 -6.71 18.71
CA CYS A 714 -4.83 -7.50 17.88
C CYS A 714 -4.06 -8.31 16.81
N ASN A 715 -3.08 -7.70 16.15
CA ASN A 715 -2.28 -8.36 15.14
C ASN A 715 -1.50 -9.56 15.72
N ARG A 716 -0.83 -9.35 16.86
CA ARG A 716 -0.11 -10.44 17.55
C ARG A 716 -1.00 -11.56 18.06
N ALA A 717 -2.26 -11.26 18.36
CA ALA A 717 -3.26 -12.25 18.73
C ALA A 717 -3.87 -13.00 17.52
N GLY A 718 -3.43 -12.72 16.28
CA GLY A 718 -4.05 -13.25 15.06
C GLY A 718 -5.45 -12.68 14.77
N ALA A 719 -5.89 -11.65 15.50
CA ALA A 719 -7.21 -11.04 15.38
C ALA A 719 -7.30 -9.98 14.27
N HIS A 720 -6.54 -10.15 13.17
CA HIS A 720 -6.47 -9.20 12.05
C HIS A 720 -7.84 -8.92 11.44
N LYS A 721 -8.63 -9.99 11.22
CA LYS A 721 -9.99 -9.92 10.69
C LYS A 721 -10.90 -9.08 11.58
N SER A 722 -10.86 -9.32 12.89
CA SER A 722 -11.79 -8.71 13.85
C SER A 722 -11.67 -7.20 13.92
N TRP A 723 -10.44 -6.66 13.97
CA TRP A 723 -10.25 -5.21 14.03
C TRP A 723 -10.49 -4.54 12.67
N PHE A 724 -10.09 -5.18 11.57
CA PHE A 724 -10.26 -4.62 10.23
C PHE A 724 -11.74 -4.51 9.85
N GLU A 725 -12.53 -5.57 10.05
CA GLU A 725 -13.99 -5.53 9.84
C GLU A 725 -14.65 -4.43 10.68
N PHE A 726 -14.21 -4.27 11.93
CA PHE A 726 -14.73 -3.23 12.83
C PHE A 726 -14.41 -1.82 12.32
N TYR A 727 -13.17 -1.56 11.89
CA TYR A 727 -12.74 -0.27 11.37
C TYR A 727 -13.41 0.05 10.03
N MET A 728 -13.52 -0.94 9.14
CA MET A 728 -14.26 -0.81 7.88
C MET A 728 -15.73 -0.46 8.15
N HIS A 729 -16.42 -1.19 9.03
CA HIS A 729 -17.81 -0.92 9.37
C HIS A 729 -18.01 0.48 9.98
N HIS A 730 -17.07 0.96 10.80
CA HIS A 730 -17.14 2.31 11.37
C HIS A 730 -16.77 3.43 10.38
N MET A 731 -15.88 3.17 9.43
CA MET A 731 -15.63 4.06 8.30
C MET A 731 -16.89 4.29 7.48
N MET A 732 -17.65 3.22 7.21
CA MET A 732 -18.90 3.29 6.44
C MET A 732 -20.03 4.05 7.15
N LYS A 733 -19.94 4.25 8.47
CA LYS A 733 -20.88 5.09 9.23
C LYS A 733 -20.60 6.58 9.13
N LEU A 734 -19.45 6.98 8.59
CA LEU A 734 -19.09 8.39 8.39
C LEU A 734 -19.90 8.95 7.21
N ARG A 735 -20.44 10.16 7.36
CA ARG A 735 -21.30 10.79 6.34
C ARG A 735 -20.56 11.72 5.38
N CYS A 736 -19.31 12.08 5.70
CA CYS A 736 -18.55 13.08 4.94
C CYS A 736 -17.39 12.40 4.19
N PRO A 737 -17.32 12.50 2.85
CA PRO A 737 -16.27 11.88 2.04
C PRO A 737 -14.85 12.24 2.48
N ASP A 738 -14.62 13.47 2.91
CA ASP A 738 -13.29 13.92 3.39
C ASP A 738 -12.88 13.23 4.70
N VAL A 739 -13.85 12.99 5.60
CA VAL A 739 -13.60 12.25 6.84
C VAL A 739 -13.34 10.78 6.53
N MET A 740 -14.07 10.20 5.56
CA MET A 740 -13.83 8.83 5.08
C MET A 740 -12.44 8.68 4.46
N ASN A 741 -12.03 9.62 3.61
CA ASN A 741 -10.69 9.63 3.01
C ASN A 741 -9.57 9.64 4.07
N ARG A 742 -9.73 10.44 5.15
CA ARG A 742 -8.78 10.46 6.27
C ARG A 742 -8.79 9.16 7.07
N ALA A 743 -9.96 8.55 7.23
CA ALA A 743 -10.09 7.25 7.85
C ALA A 743 -9.38 6.16 7.03
N ILE A 744 -9.49 6.20 5.69
CA ILE A 744 -8.77 5.30 4.77
C ILE A 744 -7.26 5.43 4.97
N GLU A 745 -6.71 6.65 4.93
CA GLU A 745 -5.27 6.87 5.16
C GLU A 745 -4.80 6.32 6.52
N THR A 746 -5.63 6.49 7.55
CA THR A 746 -5.34 6.00 8.91
C THR A 746 -5.38 4.47 8.97
N ILE A 747 -6.38 3.83 8.34
CA ILE A 747 -6.47 2.37 8.21
C ILE A 747 -5.26 1.82 7.45
N CYS A 748 -4.90 2.43 6.31
CA CYS A 748 -3.73 2.02 5.52
C CYS A 748 -2.44 2.10 6.33
N ALA A 749 -2.25 3.16 7.13
CA ALA A 749 -1.11 3.24 8.05
C ALA A 749 -1.12 2.12 9.11
N CYS A 750 -2.28 1.76 9.64
CA CYS A 750 -2.43 0.64 10.59
C CYS A 750 -2.12 -0.72 9.95
N LEU A 751 -2.47 -0.94 8.67
CA LEU A 751 -2.11 -2.16 7.93
C LEU A 751 -0.57 -2.31 7.84
N LEU A 752 0.15 -1.20 7.71
CA LEU A 752 1.62 -1.21 7.64
C LEU A 752 2.34 -1.54 8.97
N LEU A 753 1.61 -1.78 10.07
CA LEU A 753 2.15 -2.38 11.30
C LEU A 753 2.68 -3.79 11.06
N GLU A 754 1.90 -4.61 10.34
CA GLU A 754 2.24 -5.98 9.96
C GLU A 754 1.71 -6.22 8.53
N PRO A 755 2.43 -5.73 7.50
CA PRO A 755 1.87 -5.58 6.17
C PRO A 755 1.47 -6.90 5.51
N GLN A 756 2.17 -8.01 5.80
CA GLN A 756 1.94 -9.28 5.12
C GLN A 756 0.54 -9.84 5.43
N GLU A 757 0.27 -10.17 6.70
CA GLU A 757 -1.00 -10.78 7.11
C GLU A 757 -2.18 -9.82 7.02
N THR A 758 -1.97 -8.53 7.33
CA THR A 758 -3.05 -7.55 7.33
C THR A 758 -3.49 -7.14 5.93
N LEU A 759 -2.58 -7.05 4.94
CA LEU A 759 -2.97 -6.76 3.54
C LEU A 759 -3.67 -7.95 2.89
N ILE A 760 -3.23 -9.20 3.17
CA ILE A 760 -3.94 -10.42 2.75
C ILE A 760 -5.37 -10.37 3.29
N THR A 761 -5.51 -10.20 4.60
CA THR A 761 -6.81 -10.17 5.28
C THR A 761 -7.70 -9.04 4.74
N ALA A 762 -7.16 -7.83 4.58
CA ALA A 762 -7.89 -6.68 4.06
C ALA A 762 -8.37 -6.93 2.62
N CYS A 763 -7.50 -7.41 1.74
CA CYS A 763 -7.83 -7.67 0.33
C CYS A 763 -8.96 -8.71 0.22
N VAL A 764 -8.84 -9.86 0.91
CA VAL A 764 -9.85 -10.92 0.90
C VAL A 764 -11.20 -10.41 1.40
N LEU A 765 -11.22 -9.78 2.59
CA LEU A 765 -12.47 -9.31 3.19
C LEU A 765 -13.16 -8.24 2.36
N MET A 766 -12.41 -7.30 1.78
CA MET A 766 -12.98 -6.25 0.94
C MET A 766 -13.52 -6.80 -0.38
N VAL A 767 -12.80 -7.72 -1.03
CA VAL A 767 -13.24 -8.36 -2.27
C VAL A 767 -14.45 -9.26 -2.03
N ASP A 768 -14.50 -9.98 -0.92
CA ASP A 768 -15.67 -10.76 -0.54
C ASP A 768 -16.87 -9.87 -0.22
N PHE A 769 -16.66 -8.78 0.52
CA PHE A 769 -17.71 -7.81 0.83
C PHE A 769 -18.26 -7.11 -0.41
N MET A 770 -17.42 -6.67 -1.34
CA MET A 770 -17.84 -5.94 -2.55
C MET A 770 -18.46 -6.85 -3.63
N MET A 771 -18.14 -8.15 -3.61
CA MET A 771 -18.65 -9.12 -4.59
C MET A 771 -19.81 -9.97 -4.05
N ASP A 772 -20.25 -9.76 -2.80
CA ASP A 772 -21.39 -10.50 -2.25
C ASP A 772 -22.72 -10.05 -2.88
N LYS A 773 -23.44 -11.01 -3.47
CA LYS A 773 -24.74 -10.79 -4.12
C LYS A 773 -25.89 -10.75 -3.11
N LYS A 774 -25.69 -11.30 -1.91
CA LYS A 774 -26.74 -11.45 -0.88
C LYS A 774 -26.82 -10.24 0.05
N GLY A 775 -25.71 -9.52 0.25
CA GLY A 775 -25.67 -8.25 0.95
C GLY A 775 -26.29 -7.11 0.14
N GLN A 776 -27.62 -7.12 -0.06
CA GLN A 776 -28.36 -5.97 -0.58
C GLN A 776 -28.43 -4.83 0.45
N VAL A 777 -27.28 -4.34 0.91
CA VAL A 777 -27.23 -2.95 1.34
C VAL A 777 -27.19 -2.17 0.04
N GLN A 778 -28.29 -1.50 -0.31
CA GLN A 778 -28.30 -0.52 -1.38
C GLN A 778 -27.17 0.48 -1.06
N PHE A 779 -26.02 0.33 -1.71
CA PHE A 779 -24.98 1.32 -1.60
C PHE A 779 -25.53 2.56 -2.31
N GLU A 780 -26.05 3.51 -1.54
CA GLU A 780 -26.17 4.86 -2.06
C GLU A 780 -24.76 5.26 -2.57
N VAL A 781 -24.70 5.75 -3.81
CA VAL A 781 -23.50 6.15 -4.56
C VAL A 781 -22.40 6.85 -3.73
N PRO A 782 -22.66 7.63 -2.65
CA PRO A 782 -21.60 8.16 -1.78
C PRO A 782 -20.68 7.14 -1.09
N TYR A 783 -21.09 5.88 -0.89
CA TYR A 783 -20.36 4.94 -0.02
C TYR A 783 -19.46 3.92 -0.76
N VAL A 784 -19.71 3.70 -2.06
CA VAL A 784 -18.90 2.76 -2.86
C VAL A 784 -17.50 3.32 -3.11
N ILE A 785 -17.39 4.62 -3.40
CA ILE A 785 -16.14 5.27 -3.80
C ILE A 785 -15.05 5.16 -2.71
N PRO A 786 -15.33 5.41 -1.41
CA PRO A 786 -14.36 5.22 -0.34
C PRO A 786 -13.87 3.77 -0.19
N LEU A 787 -14.75 2.77 -0.34
CA LEU A 787 -14.36 1.36 -0.29
C LEU A 787 -13.49 0.98 -1.48
N VAL A 788 -13.87 1.42 -2.68
CA VAL A 788 -13.06 1.26 -3.88
C VAL A 788 -11.67 1.87 -3.67
N LYS A 789 -11.59 3.09 -3.16
CA LYS A 789 -10.32 3.76 -2.88
C LYS A 789 -9.46 2.99 -1.88
N LEU A 790 -10.04 2.50 -0.78
CA LEU A 790 -9.31 1.69 0.20
C LEU A 790 -8.78 0.39 -0.44
N LEU A 791 -9.59 -0.30 -1.25
CA LEU A 791 -9.17 -1.52 -1.93
C LEU A 791 -8.05 -1.25 -2.94
N THR A 792 -8.17 -0.18 -3.73
CA THR A 792 -7.12 0.25 -4.66
C THR A 792 -5.81 0.54 -3.91
N GLN A 793 -5.85 1.23 -2.78
CA GLN A 793 -4.65 1.47 -1.97
C GLN A 793 -4.06 0.19 -1.40
N VAL A 794 -4.89 -0.74 -0.92
CA VAL A 794 -4.45 -2.07 -0.45
C VAL A 794 -3.76 -2.82 -1.59
N MET A 795 -4.35 -2.89 -2.79
CA MET A 795 -3.75 -3.57 -3.94
C MET A 795 -2.42 -2.93 -4.39
N LEU A 796 -2.35 -1.60 -4.45
CA LEU A 796 -1.12 -0.87 -4.78
C LEU A 796 0.00 -1.16 -3.76
N MET A 797 -0.31 -1.10 -2.46
CA MET A 797 0.66 -1.43 -1.41
C MET A 797 1.09 -2.90 -1.47
N SER A 798 0.16 -3.82 -1.74
CA SER A 798 0.44 -5.26 -1.84
C SER A 798 1.45 -5.57 -2.94
N VAL A 799 1.19 -5.10 -4.17
CA VAL A 799 2.08 -5.38 -5.31
C VAL A 799 3.45 -4.75 -5.11
N TRP A 800 3.51 -3.56 -4.52
CA TRP A 800 4.78 -2.92 -4.18
C TRP A 800 5.59 -3.71 -3.15
N ILE A 801 4.95 -4.22 -2.08
CA ILE A 801 5.63 -5.05 -1.06
C ILE A 801 6.15 -6.34 -1.69
N ILE A 802 5.37 -6.95 -2.59
CA ILE A 802 5.79 -8.14 -3.33
C ILE A 802 7.08 -7.83 -4.11
N ASP A 803 7.07 -6.85 -5.01
CA ASP A 803 8.23 -6.52 -5.84
C ASP A 803 9.48 -6.18 -5.00
N ARG A 804 9.30 -5.41 -3.92
CA ARG A 804 10.38 -5.05 -3.00
C ARG A 804 11.05 -6.27 -2.36
N GLU A 805 10.27 -7.26 -1.94
CA GLU A 805 10.77 -8.50 -1.36
C GLU A 805 11.50 -9.37 -2.38
N TYR A 806 11.01 -9.44 -3.62
CA TYR A 806 11.70 -10.11 -4.72
C TYR A 806 13.03 -9.42 -5.07
N LYS A 807 13.04 -8.09 -5.19
CA LYS A 807 14.27 -7.29 -5.42
C LYS A 807 15.29 -7.49 -4.29
N ARG A 808 14.83 -7.52 -3.04
CA ARG A 808 15.67 -7.81 -1.88
C ARG A 808 16.38 -9.16 -2.04
N VAL A 809 15.63 -10.24 -2.26
CA VAL A 809 16.21 -11.59 -2.42
C VAL A 809 17.14 -11.68 -3.64
N ASN A 810 16.80 -11.05 -4.76
CA ASN A 810 17.62 -11.05 -5.97
C ASN A 810 18.95 -10.29 -5.79
N ASN A 811 18.93 -9.15 -5.10
CA ASN A 811 20.14 -8.39 -4.80
C ASN A 811 21.10 -9.19 -3.91
N TRP A 812 20.56 -9.92 -2.92
CA TRP A 812 21.35 -10.84 -2.08
C TRP A 812 22.06 -11.91 -2.92
N ARG A 813 21.34 -12.55 -3.87
CA ARG A 813 21.91 -13.58 -4.77
C ARG A 813 23.03 -13.04 -5.66
N ASN A 814 22.95 -11.78 -6.07
CA ASN A 814 23.92 -11.13 -6.96
C ASN A 814 25.16 -10.59 -6.21
N SER A 815 25.04 -10.30 -4.92
CA SER A 815 26.12 -9.72 -4.10
C SER A 815 27.14 -10.73 -3.54
N GLU A 816 26.94 -12.05 -3.67
CA GLU A 816 27.90 -13.03 -3.16
C GLU A 816 29.00 -13.42 -4.17
N PRO A 817 30.30 -13.39 -3.79
CA PRO A 817 31.38 -13.91 -4.62
C PRO A 817 31.29 -15.45 -4.76
N LYS A 818 31.51 -15.94 -6.00
CA LYS A 818 31.31 -17.33 -6.45
C LYS A 818 31.98 -18.44 -5.60
N GLN A 819 32.87 -18.12 -4.68
CA GLN A 819 33.66 -19.08 -3.89
C GLN A 819 33.01 -19.55 -2.56
N LYS A 820 31.94 -18.89 -2.07
CA LYS A 820 31.26 -19.28 -0.80
C LYS A 820 29.94 -20.06 -0.97
N ARG A 821 29.52 -20.37 -2.21
CA ARG A 821 28.25 -21.08 -2.49
C ARG A 821 28.12 -22.49 -1.90
N ALA A 822 29.23 -23.11 -1.48
CA ALA A 822 29.23 -24.52 -1.07
C ALA A 822 29.08 -24.77 0.45
N ARG A 823 29.02 -23.74 1.31
CA ARG A 823 29.05 -23.95 2.79
C ARG A 823 27.87 -23.40 3.59
N MET A 824 26.85 -22.80 2.97
CA MET A 824 25.64 -22.36 3.70
C MET A 824 24.38 -22.91 3.04
N SER A 825 23.73 -23.89 3.66
CA SER A 825 22.43 -24.43 3.22
C SER A 825 21.25 -23.61 3.73
N GLY A 826 21.42 -22.30 3.88
CA GLY A 826 20.34 -21.36 4.18
C GLY A 826 20.07 -20.52 2.93
N GLU A 827 19.35 -21.08 1.95
CA GLU A 827 18.88 -20.27 0.83
C GLU A 827 18.00 -19.14 1.37
N ALA A 828 18.29 -17.89 0.99
CA ALA A 828 17.36 -16.78 1.21
C ALA A 828 16.07 -17.05 0.42
N GLN A 829 15.13 -17.75 1.04
CA GLN A 829 13.83 -18.07 0.48
C GLN A 829 12.88 -16.89 0.71
N ILE A 830 12.09 -16.57 -0.31
CA ILE A 830 11.02 -15.59 -0.21
C ILE A 830 10.04 -16.10 0.85
N HIS A 831 9.70 -15.24 1.81
CA HIS A 831 8.81 -15.61 2.90
C HIS A 831 7.46 -16.12 2.33
N PRO A 832 6.90 -17.25 2.81
CA PRO A 832 5.69 -17.85 2.24
C PRO A 832 4.50 -16.90 2.11
N SER A 833 4.32 -16.00 3.08
CA SER A 833 3.25 -14.98 3.06
C SER A 833 3.31 -14.03 1.86
N ILE A 834 4.48 -13.78 1.27
CA ILE A 834 4.61 -12.93 0.07
C ILE A 834 4.02 -13.63 -1.15
N ARG A 835 4.18 -14.96 -1.26
CA ARG A 835 3.51 -15.74 -2.31
C ARG A 835 2.01 -15.74 -2.12
N ILE A 836 1.55 -15.93 -0.88
CA ILE A 836 0.11 -15.86 -0.54
C ILE A 836 -0.46 -14.48 -0.88
N LEU A 837 0.28 -13.40 -0.61
CA LEU A 837 -0.13 -12.04 -0.95
C LEU A 837 -0.26 -11.86 -2.47
N GLN A 838 0.69 -12.38 -3.26
CA GLN A 838 0.62 -12.37 -4.71
C GLN A 838 -0.60 -13.15 -5.22
N GLU A 839 -0.78 -14.39 -4.75
CA GLU A 839 -1.94 -15.23 -5.08
C GLU A 839 -3.25 -14.52 -4.72
N THR A 840 -3.29 -13.79 -3.60
CA THR A 840 -4.46 -13.03 -3.15
C THR A 840 -4.82 -11.92 -4.15
N VAL A 841 -3.84 -11.16 -4.64
CA VAL A 841 -4.06 -10.12 -5.66
C VAL A 841 -4.54 -10.75 -6.98
N GLU A 842 -3.94 -11.86 -7.39
CA GLU A 842 -4.35 -12.58 -8.61
C GLU A 842 -5.78 -13.15 -8.49
N VAL A 843 -6.12 -13.75 -7.36
CA VAL A 843 -7.47 -14.27 -7.07
C VAL A 843 -8.49 -13.14 -7.07
N ALA A 844 -8.17 -11.98 -6.48
CA ALA A 844 -9.06 -10.81 -6.50
C ALA A 844 -9.40 -10.39 -7.93
N ILE A 845 -8.39 -10.26 -8.80
CA ILE A 845 -8.59 -9.84 -10.20
C ILE A 845 -9.30 -10.93 -11.00
N ASN A 846 -8.98 -12.21 -10.79
CA ASN A 846 -9.70 -13.32 -11.40
C ASN A 846 -11.19 -13.34 -11.00
N LYS A 847 -11.51 -12.95 -9.76
CA LYS A 847 -12.90 -12.79 -9.31
C LYS A 847 -13.60 -11.65 -10.06
N PHE A 848 -12.93 -10.52 -10.30
CA PHE A 848 -13.49 -9.43 -11.11
C PHE A 848 -13.81 -9.88 -12.54
N VAL A 849 -12.90 -10.64 -13.17
CA VAL A 849 -13.11 -11.21 -14.51
C VAL A 849 -14.28 -12.19 -14.51
N LYS A 850 -14.34 -13.10 -13.52
CA LYS A 850 -15.40 -14.09 -13.40
C LYS A 850 -16.78 -13.44 -13.22
N GLU A 851 -16.89 -12.44 -12.36
CA GLU A 851 -18.15 -11.71 -12.15
C GLU A 851 -18.57 -10.95 -13.42
N SER A 852 -17.63 -10.31 -14.11
CA SER A 852 -17.91 -9.63 -15.38
C SER A 852 -18.32 -10.59 -16.50
N SER A 853 -17.89 -11.85 -16.46
CA SER A 853 -18.27 -12.87 -17.46
C SER A 853 -19.69 -13.42 -17.30
N GLN A 854 -20.35 -13.20 -16.16
CA GLN A 854 -21.69 -13.73 -15.90
C GLN A 854 -22.80 -12.97 -16.62
N GLY A 855 -22.50 -11.84 -17.28
CA GLY A 855 -23.39 -11.23 -18.26
C GLY A 855 -24.57 -10.43 -17.70
N SER A 856 -24.68 -10.21 -16.38
CA SER A 856 -25.82 -9.50 -15.76
C SER A 856 -25.37 -8.24 -15.04
N LEU A 857 -25.94 -7.07 -15.36
CA LEU A 857 -25.59 -5.81 -14.72
C LEU A 857 -26.10 -5.79 -13.27
N HIS A 858 -25.18 -5.81 -12.30
CA HIS A 858 -25.50 -5.73 -10.87
C HIS A 858 -24.39 -4.98 -10.10
N GLN A 859 -24.67 -4.62 -8.84
CA GLN A 859 -23.80 -3.78 -8.00
C GLN A 859 -22.29 -4.15 -7.98
N PRO A 860 -21.90 -5.44 -7.91
CA PRO A 860 -20.49 -5.83 -8.06
C PRO A 860 -19.81 -5.31 -9.34
N ILE A 861 -20.49 -5.32 -10.49
CA ILE A 861 -19.90 -4.87 -11.77
C ILE A 861 -19.68 -3.36 -11.76
N SER A 862 -20.65 -2.57 -11.26
CA SER A 862 -20.45 -1.13 -11.06
C SER A 862 -19.26 -0.85 -10.14
N SER A 863 -19.10 -1.64 -9.08
CA SER A 863 -17.94 -1.54 -8.17
C SER A 863 -16.63 -1.86 -8.89
N VAL A 864 -16.59 -2.88 -9.76
CA VAL A 864 -15.42 -3.19 -10.60
C VAL A 864 -15.12 -2.03 -11.57
N CYS A 865 -16.12 -1.44 -12.22
CA CYS A 865 -15.95 -0.26 -13.07
C CYS A 865 -15.28 0.90 -12.28
N HIS A 866 -15.75 1.16 -11.06
CA HIS A 866 -15.15 2.17 -10.19
C HIS A 866 -13.72 1.81 -9.77
N ILE A 867 -13.41 0.54 -9.46
CA ILE A 867 -12.04 0.09 -9.13
C ILE A 867 -11.09 0.37 -10.29
N VAL A 868 -11.47 -0.02 -11.51
CA VAL A 868 -10.64 0.19 -12.71
C VAL A 868 -10.42 1.70 -12.94
N ARG A 869 -11.45 2.53 -12.83
CA ARG A 869 -11.31 3.99 -12.92
C ARG A 869 -10.40 4.57 -11.84
N MET A 870 -10.50 4.09 -10.60
CA MET A 870 -9.67 4.56 -9.50
C MET A 870 -8.21 4.13 -9.66
N ILE A 871 -7.93 2.93 -10.20
CA ILE A 871 -6.56 2.51 -10.53
C ILE A 871 -5.99 3.39 -11.65
N ALA A 872 -6.77 3.67 -12.70
CA ALA A 872 -6.33 4.53 -13.80
C ALA A 872 -6.07 5.97 -13.36
N SER A 873 -6.93 6.51 -12.49
CA SER A 873 -6.84 7.87 -11.96
C SER A 873 -5.81 8.00 -10.82
N ALA A 874 -5.26 6.88 -10.34
CA ALA A 874 -4.23 6.91 -9.31
C ALA A 874 -2.97 7.64 -9.82
N PRO A 875 -2.27 8.39 -8.95
CA PRO A 875 -1.02 9.06 -9.30
C PRO A 875 0.00 8.09 -9.90
N GLU A 876 0.75 8.56 -10.90
CA GLU A 876 1.84 7.79 -11.49
C GLU A 876 2.87 7.41 -10.42
N SER A 877 2.98 6.12 -10.15
CA SER A 877 3.81 5.54 -9.10
C SER A 877 4.31 4.16 -9.53
N GLU A 878 5.42 3.72 -8.94
CA GLU A 878 5.98 2.38 -9.19
C GLU A 878 4.93 1.29 -8.89
N ALA A 879 4.15 1.43 -7.81
CA ALA A 879 3.07 0.51 -7.47
C ALA A 879 1.99 0.41 -8.55
N LYS A 880 1.62 1.54 -9.17
CA LYS A 880 0.65 1.56 -10.27
C LYS A 880 1.20 0.74 -11.44
N GLN A 881 2.44 1.00 -11.85
CA GLN A 881 3.10 0.30 -12.95
C GLN A 881 3.21 -1.21 -12.71
N LEU A 882 3.47 -1.63 -11.47
CA LEU A 882 3.52 -3.04 -11.11
C LEU A 882 2.13 -3.70 -11.07
N LEU A 883 1.06 -2.94 -10.82
CA LEU A 883 -0.32 -3.47 -10.78
C LEU A 883 -0.92 -3.63 -12.19
N LEU A 884 -0.56 -2.79 -13.16
CA LEU A 884 -1.12 -2.84 -14.54
C LEU A 884 -1.04 -4.24 -15.19
N PRO A 885 0.09 -4.99 -15.11
CA PRO A 885 0.20 -6.31 -15.73
C PRO A 885 -0.78 -7.36 -15.19
N TYR A 886 -1.29 -7.18 -13.96
CA TYR A 886 -2.26 -8.10 -13.39
C TYR A 886 -3.65 -7.93 -14.01
N LEU A 887 -3.98 -6.75 -14.56
CA LEU A 887 -5.29 -6.45 -15.12
C LEU A 887 -5.42 -7.03 -16.54
N LYS A 888 -6.19 -8.10 -16.65
CA LYS A 888 -6.42 -8.79 -17.93
C LYS A 888 -7.24 -7.93 -18.88
N HIS A 889 -6.80 -7.78 -20.14
CA HIS A 889 -7.55 -7.07 -21.18
C HIS A 889 -8.99 -7.59 -21.34
N LEU A 890 -9.19 -8.91 -21.16
CA LEU A 890 -10.50 -9.56 -21.18
C LEU A 890 -11.51 -8.88 -20.24
N LEU A 891 -11.06 -8.37 -19.08
CA LEU A 891 -11.92 -7.65 -18.14
C LEU A 891 -12.61 -6.46 -18.82
N PHE A 892 -11.85 -5.64 -19.55
CA PHE A 892 -12.34 -4.43 -20.20
C PHE A 892 -13.34 -4.74 -21.31
N PHE A 893 -13.08 -5.77 -22.12
CA PHE A 893 -14.04 -6.22 -23.13
C PHE A 893 -15.37 -6.68 -22.51
N GLN A 894 -15.34 -7.39 -21.39
CA GLN A 894 -16.58 -7.79 -20.71
C GLN A 894 -17.31 -6.60 -20.10
N LEU A 895 -16.58 -5.67 -19.47
CA LEU A 895 -17.18 -4.47 -18.88
C LEU A 895 -17.77 -3.53 -19.94
N ALA A 896 -17.09 -3.31 -21.08
CA ALA A 896 -17.63 -2.51 -22.17
C ALA A 896 -18.88 -3.12 -22.80
N ARG A 897 -19.02 -4.45 -22.81
CA ARG A 897 -20.26 -5.12 -23.25
C ARG A 897 -21.42 -4.94 -22.28
N LEU A 898 -21.14 -4.83 -20.98
CA LEU A 898 -22.14 -4.73 -19.93
C LEU A 898 -22.57 -3.30 -19.65
N GLU A 899 -21.62 -2.37 -19.62
CA GLU A 899 -21.83 -0.97 -19.27
C GLU A 899 -20.95 -0.06 -20.15
N PRO A 900 -21.29 0.09 -21.45
CA PRO A 900 -20.44 0.77 -22.45
C PRO A 900 -20.08 2.21 -22.07
N GLY A 901 -21.06 2.96 -21.53
CA GLY A 901 -20.85 4.34 -21.09
C GLY A 901 -19.91 4.48 -19.89
N SER A 902 -19.58 3.37 -19.22
CA SER A 902 -18.76 3.40 -18.02
C SER A 902 -17.26 3.16 -18.26
N ILE A 903 -16.87 2.55 -19.38
CA ILE A 903 -15.48 2.28 -19.72
C ILE A 903 -15.15 3.01 -21.02
N SER A 904 -14.43 4.13 -20.91
CA SER A 904 -14.01 4.89 -22.09
C SER A 904 -12.78 4.29 -22.78
N PHE A 905 -12.54 4.69 -24.03
CA PHE A 905 -11.35 4.29 -24.77
C PHE A 905 -10.05 4.79 -24.13
N GLU A 906 -10.07 6.01 -23.57
CA GLU A 906 -8.94 6.62 -22.87
C GLU A 906 -8.61 5.83 -21.59
N LEU A 907 -9.64 5.36 -20.89
CA LEU A 907 -9.48 4.52 -19.71
C LEU A 907 -8.77 3.22 -20.07
N PHE A 908 -9.24 2.50 -21.09
CA PHE A 908 -8.59 1.26 -21.55
C PHE A 908 -7.15 1.51 -22.01
N SER A 909 -6.92 2.59 -22.77
CA SER A 909 -5.60 2.96 -23.27
C SER A 909 -4.58 3.20 -22.15
N THR A 910 -5.02 3.61 -20.95
CA THR A 910 -4.15 3.80 -19.77
C THR A 910 -3.53 2.48 -19.27
N PHE A 911 -4.18 1.35 -19.53
CA PHE A 911 -3.71 0.02 -19.11
C PHE A 911 -2.87 -0.70 -20.17
N CYS A 912 -2.65 -0.05 -21.32
CA CYS A 912 -1.89 -0.63 -22.41
C CYS A 912 -0.51 -0.01 -22.52
N ASP A 913 0.51 -0.86 -22.74
CA ASP A 913 1.84 -0.39 -23.08
C ASP A 913 1.82 0.36 -24.44
N PRO A 914 2.25 1.63 -24.51
CA PRO A 914 2.30 2.38 -25.75
C PRO A 914 3.31 1.86 -26.77
N ALA A 915 4.31 1.07 -26.34
CA ALA A 915 5.35 0.50 -27.20
C ALA A 915 5.01 -0.91 -27.72
N ASN A 916 3.93 -1.52 -27.25
CA ASN A 916 3.55 -2.88 -27.63
C ASN A 916 2.52 -2.88 -28.76
N GLU A 917 2.90 -3.40 -29.94
CA GLU A 917 2.02 -3.48 -31.11
C GLU A 917 0.78 -4.35 -30.87
N ASP A 918 0.89 -5.44 -30.09
CA ASP A 918 -0.27 -6.30 -29.77
C ASP A 918 -1.34 -5.54 -28.99
N HIS A 919 -0.91 -4.61 -28.13
CA HIS A 919 -1.84 -3.78 -27.35
C HIS A 919 -2.57 -2.76 -28.24
N ASP A 920 -1.95 -2.28 -29.32
CA ASP A 920 -2.63 -1.38 -30.26
C ASP A 920 -3.70 -2.13 -31.07
N LEU A 921 -3.47 -3.40 -31.41
CA LEU A 921 -4.50 -4.26 -32.02
C LEU A 921 -5.67 -4.51 -31.06
N GLU A 922 -5.40 -4.71 -29.78
CA GLU A 922 -6.45 -4.86 -28.76
C GLU A 922 -7.24 -3.55 -28.54
N LYS A 923 -6.57 -2.37 -28.56
CA LYS A 923 -7.25 -1.06 -28.54
C LYS A 923 -8.18 -0.89 -29.74
N LEU A 924 -7.74 -1.30 -30.92
CA LEU A 924 -8.56 -1.22 -32.12
C LEU A 924 -9.82 -2.10 -32.00
N LYS A 925 -9.69 -3.34 -31.54
CA LYS A 925 -10.86 -4.20 -31.27
C LYS A 925 -11.80 -3.57 -30.23
N PHE A 926 -11.23 -3.00 -29.17
CA PHE A 926 -12.00 -2.36 -28.11
C PHE A 926 -12.78 -1.14 -28.60
N LEU A 927 -12.17 -0.30 -29.44
CA LEU A 927 -12.83 0.86 -30.04
C LEU A 927 -14.02 0.44 -30.93
N CYS A 928 -13.84 -0.58 -31.77
CA CYS A 928 -14.92 -1.13 -32.59
C CYS A 928 -16.04 -1.76 -31.74
N LEU A 929 -15.70 -2.43 -30.64
CA LEU A 929 -16.68 -2.92 -29.67
C LEU A 929 -17.49 -1.77 -29.07
N LEU A 930 -16.82 -0.70 -28.60
CA LEU A 930 -17.49 0.45 -27.99
C LEU A 930 -18.52 1.08 -28.93
N ARG A 931 -18.14 1.29 -30.21
CA ARG A 931 -19.06 1.79 -31.24
C ARG A 931 -20.28 0.88 -31.41
N LYS A 932 -20.06 -0.43 -31.54
CA LYS A 932 -21.15 -1.41 -31.67
C LYS A 932 -22.07 -1.46 -30.44
N SER A 933 -21.52 -1.24 -29.25
CA SER A 933 -22.27 -1.23 -28.00
C SER A 933 -22.94 0.10 -27.66
N GLY A 934 -22.80 1.14 -28.50
CA GLY A 934 -23.38 2.46 -28.27
C GLY A 934 -22.68 3.29 -27.19
N GLY A 935 -21.40 2.98 -26.89
CA GLY A 935 -20.60 3.71 -25.91
C GLY A 935 -19.89 4.96 -26.45
N LEU A 936 -20.10 5.32 -27.72
CA LEU A 936 -19.40 6.38 -28.46
C LEU A 936 -20.33 7.32 -29.21
#